data_AF-A0A1A7Z1E8-F1
#
_entry.id   AF-A0A1A7Z1E8-F1
#
_cell.length_a   1.000
_cell.length_b   1.000
_cell.length_c   1.000
_cell.angle_alpha   90.00
_cell.angle_beta   90.00
_cell.angle_gamma   90.00
#
_symmetry.space_group_name_H-M   'P 1'
#
loop_
_entity.id
_entity.type
_entity.pdbx_description
1 polymer ?
#
loop_
_entity_poly.entity_id
_entity_poly.type
_entity_poly.pdbx_seq_one_letter_code
_entity_poly.pdbx_strand_id
1 'polypeptide(L)'
;MEEEAVQPGGSEETMLERLFSYYSSGQGENKGAGLLLRGEKPHLFLLGHSHGTDWVEYNVQGWLSHAKNNPTAQNAATLLQDSQKKNISGLFLGRASGATVLSGSIAGLEGSSQLALRRATSMRKTFTTGVAAVKKKSLCIQIKLQVDALIDMVRRSKVHFVHCLLPKAEALGGGDLRVSHGESPDSGLMTLDVGLLRAQLRGSKLLDALRIYRQGFPDHMVFSEFRRRFDVLAPHLAKKHGRNYVVTDEKRAVEELLESLELEKSNHHMGLSRVFFRAGTLSRLEEQRDVQTRRNISLFQASCRGYLARQAFKKRKIQDLAIRCIQKNIKKNHGVKDWPWWKLFTTVRPLIEVQLTEEQIRGKDEEIQQLKQKLEKVEKERNELRLNTDHLENRISELSSELTDERNTGESASQLLEAETSERVRLEKDMKDLQAKFDSMKKQMESMEMEVMEARLIRASELNGEMDDDDTGGEWRLKYERAIREIEFTKKRLQQEFDDKLEVEQQNKRQLERRISDLQADNDESQRTVQQLKKKTQKLTSELQDTKLHLEGQQSRNHDLEKKQRKFDGEQSTAQEEVQRERNLREKLAREKDILSAEVFSLRQQLEEKDVDLCAINMKLEQLEVELQDVNSQESKDEASQAKIKKQLRDLEAKVKDQEEELDEQAGTIQMLEQAKLRLEMEMERLRQTHSKEIESKDDEVEEIRQSYSKKLKQMEGQLEEEYDEKQKVLKEKRELESKLLSAQSQERSGDVETEKRLRKDLKRTKALLADAQIMLDHIKNNAPSKREIAQLKNQLEESEFTCAAAVKARKSMEVEIEDLHVQMEDISKTKQTLEEQLSRLQREKNDLQSRMEEDQEDLNELMKKHKAAVAQSAQNLAQISDLQSQLEEALKEKQEVQEKMQVLQSQLDFQEQSMVDKSLVSRQEAKIRELETKLEFEKTQVKRLENLTARLKENLEKLTEERDQRINSENREKEQNKRLQRQIRDTKEEVGELAKKEAEASRKKHELEMDIESLEAANQSLQADLKLAFKRIGDLQAAIEDEMESDDNEDLINSQGNSDTDSEMEDRVDGVKSWLSKSKCSAKNFSDDGNLKTSSPPGRRRYCFDISDDDEEEEGAATPGSHYSGSRYGSHMKDDDSEDRSYETPS
;
A
#
# COMPACT_ATOMS: atom_id res chain seq x y z
N MET A 1 -26.58 16.18 36.81
CA MET A 1 -26.19 14.91 37.47
C MET A 1 -24.86 15.05 38.19
N GLU A 2 -23.72 14.93 37.52
CA GLU A 2 -22.36 14.96 38.13
C GLU A 2 -22.11 16.13 39.10
N GLU A 3 -22.42 17.37 38.70
CA GLU A 3 -22.18 18.55 39.55
C GLU A 3 -23.09 18.58 40.80
N GLU A 4 -24.30 18.00 40.71
CA GLU A 4 -25.20 17.77 41.86
C GLU A 4 -24.76 16.56 42.70
N ALA A 5 -24.03 15.60 42.11
CA ALA A 5 -23.49 14.45 42.82
C ALA A 5 -22.31 14.83 43.73
N VAL A 6 -21.55 15.87 43.36
CA VAL A 6 -20.45 16.44 44.17
C VAL A 6 -20.93 17.53 45.13
N GLN A 7 -22.02 18.23 44.81
CA GLN A 7 -22.54 19.33 45.64
C GLN A 7 -23.09 18.83 46.99
N PRO A 8 -22.63 19.38 48.15
CA PRO A 8 -23.22 19.09 49.45
C PRO A 8 -24.70 19.51 49.47
N GLY A 9 -25.60 18.56 49.74
CA GLY A 9 -27.05 18.77 49.74
C GLY A 9 -27.74 18.68 48.38
N GLY A 10 -27.03 18.37 47.29
CA GLY A 10 -27.65 18.15 45.97
C GLY A 10 -28.59 16.93 45.97
N SER A 11 -29.78 17.10 45.36
CA SER A 11 -30.84 16.08 45.29
C SER A 11 -31.28 15.79 43.85
N GLU A 12 -31.97 14.67 43.64
CA GLU A 12 -32.62 14.34 42.38
C GLU A 12 -33.60 15.45 41.91
N GLU A 13 -34.24 16.15 42.85
CA GLU A 13 -35.15 17.26 42.56
C GLU A 13 -34.38 18.50 42.07
N THR A 14 -33.34 18.95 42.77
CA THR A 14 -32.53 20.10 42.30
C THR A 14 -31.85 19.81 40.96
N MET A 15 -31.45 18.55 40.74
CA MET A 15 -30.93 18.10 39.45
C MET A 15 -31.97 18.23 38.33
N LEU A 16 -33.22 17.82 38.60
CA LEU A 16 -34.30 17.87 37.62
C LEU A 16 -34.74 19.32 37.37
N GLU A 17 -34.78 20.18 38.39
CA GLU A 17 -35.04 21.60 38.21
C GLU A 17 -33.97 22.29 37.36
N ARG A 18 -32.68 21.99 37.55
CA ARG A 18 -31.61 22.47 36.65
C ARG A 18 -31.76 21.91 35.23
N LEU A 19 -32.15 20.64 35.07
CA LEU A 19 -32.40 20.07 33.75
C LEU A 19 -33.50 20.86 33.02
N PHE A 20 -34.61 21.17 33.71
CA PHE A 20 -35.65 22.01 33.15
C PHE A 20 -35.20 23.46 32.95
N SER A 21 -34.39 24.08 33.81
CA SER A 21 -33.93 25.46 33.59
C SER A 21 -32.98 25.59 32.39
N TYR A 22 -32.24 24.53 32.03
CA TYR A 22 -31.35 24.52 30.86
C TYR A 22 -32.05 24.11 29.55
N TYR A 23 -33.02 23.20 29.60
CA TYR A 23 -33.64 22.60 28.39
C TYR A 23 -35.11 22.94 28.16
N SER A 24 -35.80 23.57 29.12
CA SER A 24 -37.08 24.23 28.79
C SER A 24 -36.80 25.43 27.92
N SER A 25 -37.55 25.58 26.83
CA SER A 25 -37.50 26.77 26.00
C SER A 25 -37.82 28.02 26.82
N GLY A 26 -36.82 28.88 27.05
CA GLY A 26 -37.06 30.26 27.49
C GLY A 26 -37.98 30.96 26.50
N GLN A 27 -38.72 31.97 26.97
CA GLN A 27 -39.71 32.69 26.17
C GLN A 27 -39.03 33.45 25.00
N GLY A 28 -38.99 32.82 23.83
CA GLY A 28 -38.39 33.34 22.60
C GLY A 28 -38.87 32.53 21.39
N GLU A 29 -39.06 33.20 20.25
CA GLU A 29 -40.04 32.77 19.23
C GLU A 29 -39.62 31.58 18.33
N ASN A 30 -38.46 30.97 18.55
CA ASN A 30 -37.98 29.84 17.74
C ASN A 30 -38.68 28.53 18.12
N LYS A 31 -39.75 28.22 17.38
CA LYS A 31 -40.60 27.02 17.52
C LYS A 31 -39.89 25.70 17.19
N GLY A 32 -39.09 25.21 18.12
CA GLY A 32 -38.89 23.77 18.33
C GLY A 32 -39.88 23.28 19.40
N ALA A 33 -40.55 22.15 19.17
CA ALA A 33 -41.27 21.49 20.26
C ALA A 33 -40.23 20.99 21.29
N GLY A 34 -40.32 21.48 22.53
CA GLY A 34 -39.38 21.09 23.58
C GLY A 34 -39.44 19.58 23.81
N LEU A 35 -38.32 18.89 23.58
CA LEU A 35 -38.23 17.42 23.70
C LEU A 35 -38.28 16.95 25.17
N LEU A 36 -38.53 17.83 26.13
CA LEU A 36 -38.49 17.56 27.56
C LEU A 36 -39.77 18.11 28.22
N LEU A 37 -40.53 17.26 28.91
CA LEU A 37 -41.76 17.62 29.62
C LEU A 37 -41.70 17.08 31.07
N ARG A 38 -42.27 17.80 32.04
CA ARG A 38 -42.43 17.29 33.42
C ARG A 38 -43.45 16.15 33.44
N GLY A 39 -43.15 15.07 34.15
CA GLY A 39 -44.09 13.96 34.40
C GLY A 39 -45.05 14.29 35.55
N GLU A 40 -45.96 13.36 35.84
CA GLU A 40 -47.01 13.56 36.87
C GLU A 40 -46.49 13.58 38.31
N LYS A 41 -45.24 13.16 38.55
CA LYS A 41 -44.61 13.05 39.88
C LYS A 41 -43.27 13.80 39.89
N PRO A 42 -42.80 14.33 41.03
CA PRO A 42 -41.60 15.20 41.09
C PRO A 42 -40.28 14.53 40.70
N HIS A 43 -40.24 13.20 40.54
CA HIS A 43 -39.06 12.46 40.06
C HIS A 43 -39.24 11.86 38.65
N LEU A 44 -40.33 12.19 37.96
CA LEU A 44 -40.63 11.69 36.61
C LEU A 44 -40.51 12.81 35.57
N PHE A 45 -39.95 12.49 34.41
CA PHE A 45 -39.96 13.36 33.24
C PHE A 45 -40.11 12.57 31.94
N LEU A 46 -40.66 13.22 30.92
CA LEU A 46 -40.87 12.64 29.59
C LEU A 46 -39.84 13.22 28.62
N LEU A 47 -39.17 12.34 27.87
CA LEU A 47 -38.17 12.68 26.86
C LEU A 47 -38.67 12.26 25.46
N GLY A 48 -38.63 13.17 24.51
CA GLY A 48 -39.06 12.97 23.12
C GLY A 48 -37.97 12.34 22.26
N HIS A 49 -37.86 11.01 22.32
CA HIS A 49 -37.00 10.22 21.44
C HIS A 49 -37.47 10.30 19.98
N SER A 50 -36.58 9.89 19.05
CA SER A 50 -36.88 9.85 17.62
C SER A 50 -37.45 11.18 17.09
N HIS A 51 -36.82 12.30 17.46
CA HIS A 51 -37.29 13.67 17.19
C HIS A 51 -38.73 13.96 17.66
N GLY A 52 -39.14 13.44 18.82
CA GLY A 52 -40.44 13.69 19.44
C GLY A 52 -41.59 12.82 18.90
N THR A 53 -41.30 11.78 18.13
CA THR A 53 -42.33 10.79 17.70
C THR A 53 -42.53 9.65 18.69
N ASP A 54 -41.65 9.53 19.68
CA ASP A 54 -41.65 8.49 20.71
C ASP A 54 -41.35 9.16 22.06
N TRP A 55 -42.17 8.92 23.07
CA TRP A 55 -42.11 9.64 24.35
C TRP A 55 -41.90 8.67 25.50
N VAL A 56 -40.70 8.70 26.08
CA VAL A 56 -40.26 7.78 27.12
C VAL A 56 -40.30 8.49 28.47
N GLU A 57 -40.97 7.89 29.46
CA GLU A 57 -40.93 8.37 30.84
C GLU A 57 -39.69 7.83 31.57
N TYR A 58 -38.96 8.72 32.21
CA TYR A 58 -37.76 8.44 33.00
C TYR A 58 -37.99 8.78 34.48
N ASN A 59 -37.65 7.84 35.35
CA ASN A 59 -37.56 8.07 36.80
C ASN A 59 -36.11 8.40 37.19
N VAL A 60 -35.89 9.57 37.80
CA VAL A 60 -34.56 10.02 38.26
C VAL A 60 -34.15 9.47 39.62
N GLN A 61 -35.04 8.79 40.34
CA GLN A 61 -34.79 8.32 41.71
C GLN A 61 -33.52 7.44 41.80
N GLY A 62 -32.56 7.86 42.61
CA GLY A 62 -31.29 7.15 42.82
C GLY A 62 -30.21 7.45 41.77
N TRP A 63 -30.47 8.27 40.75
CA TRP A 63 -29.46 8.65 39.75
C TRP A 63 -28.23 9.31 40.38
N LEU A 64 -28.38 10.09 41.46
CA LEU A 64 -27.21 10.64 42.17
C LEU A 64 -26.42 9.56 42.91
N SER A 65 -27.03 8.46 43.32
CA SER A 65 -26.32 7.34 43.97
C SER A 65 -25.43 6.57 42.98
N HIS A 66 -25.84 6.49 41.70
CA HIS A 66 -25.04 5.87 40.64
C HIS A 66 -23.92 6.78 40.11
N ALA A 67 -24.11 8.11 40.13
CA ALA A 67 -23.09 9.08 39.76
C ALA A 67 -22.04 9.32 40.86
N LYS A 68 -22.42 9.19 42.14
CA LYS A 68 -21.50 9.36 43.28
C LYS A 68 -20.43 8.25 43.29
N ASN A 69 -19.17 8.65 43.11
CA ASN A 69 -18.03 7.73 43.21
C ASN A 69 -17.99 7.05 44.59
N ASN A 70 -17.99 5.71 44.60
CA ASN A 70 -17.96 4.89 45.81
C ASN A 70 -16.52 4.50 46.19
N PRO A 71 -15.93 5.04 47.28
CA PRO A 71 -14.55 4.74 47.67
C PRO A 71 -14.33 3.26 48.00
N THR A 72 -15.34 2.59 48.56
CA THR A 72 -15.28 1.16 48.89
C THR A 72 -15.13 0.30 47.63
N ALA A 73 -15.75 0.69 46.52
CA ALA A 73 -15.59 0.01 45.24
C ALA A 73 -14.17 0.20 44.66
N GLN A 74 -13.58 1.40 44.78
CA GLN A 74 -12.20 1.64 44.36
C GLN A 74 -11.20 0.83 45.21
N ASN A 75 -11.35 0.84 46.53
CA ASN A 75 -10.49 0.08 47.44
C ASN A 75 -10.63 -1.44 47.23
N ALA A 76 -11.84 -1.94 46.97
CA ALA A 76 -12.07 -3.34 46.64
C ALA A 76 -11.42 -3.74 45.31
N ALA A 77 -11.44 -2.88 44.28
CA ALA A 77 -10.76 -3.14 43.02
C ALA A 77 -9.24 -3.29 43.21
N THR A 78 -8.60 -2.41 43.99
CA THR A 78 -7.17 -2.53 44.33
C THR A 78 -6.88 -3.82 45.11
N LEU A 79 -7.70 -4.17 46.11
CA LEU A 79 -7.52 -5.41 46.86
C LEU A 79 -7.68 -6.68 46.00
N LEU A 80 -8.53 -6.62 44.96
CA LEU A 80 -8.72 -7.72 44.01
C LEU A 80 -7.62 -7.76 42.93
N GLN A 81 -6.99 -6.62 42.62
CA GLN A 81 -5.79 -6.55 41.77
C GLN A 81 -4.61 -7.29 42.41
N ASP A 82 -4.44 -7.17 43.73
CA ASP A 82 -3.40 -7.87 44.51
C ASP A 82 -3.76 -9.34 44.83
N SER A 83 -4.80 -9.90 44.19
CA SER A 83 -5.25 -11.27 44.47
C SER A 83 -4.23 -12.32 44.02
N GLN A 84 -3.89 -13.23 44.93
CA GLN A 84 -3.05 -14.41 44.66
C GLN A 84 -3.63 -15.36 43.59
N LYS A 85 -4.94 -15.24 43.29
CA LYS A 85 -5.58 -15.99 42.20
C LYS A 85 -5.41 -15.24 40.88
N LYS A 86 -4.50 -15.69 40.01
CA LYS A 86 -4.15 -15.04 38.73
C LYS A 86 -5.34 -14.72 37.81
N ASN A 87 -6.45 -15.46 37.89
CA ASN A 87 -7.68 -15.16 37.15
C ASN A 87 -8.51 -14.02 37.77
N ILE A 88 -8.44 -13.81 39.10
CA ILE A 88 -9.06 -12.65 39.76
C ILE A 88 -8.16 -11.43 39.60
N SER A 89 -6.87 -11.52 39.95
CA SER A 89 -5.95 -10.41 39.71
C SER A 89 -5.84 -10.06 38.22
N GLY A 90 -5.95 -11.02 37.30
CA GLY A 90 -6.04 -10.74 35.86
C GLY A 90 -7.29 -9.96 35.40
N LEU A 91 -8.37 -9.93 36.18
CA LEU A 91 -9.57 -9.12 35.92
C LEU A 91 -9.48 -7.70 36.52
N PHE A 92 -8.69 -7.53 37.58
CA PHE A 92 -8.56 -6.26 38.32
C PHE A 92 -7.20 -5.56 38.13
N LEU A 93 -6.22 -6.25 37.52
CA LEU A 93 -5.06 -5.65 36.87
C LEU A 93 -5.55 -4.77 35.73
N GLY A 94 -5.79 -3.49 36.05
CA GLY A 94 -5.95 -2.46 35.04
C GLY A 94 -4.76 -2.53 34.09
N ARG A 95 -5.01 -2.73 32.79
CA ARG A 95 -3.97 -2.83 31.74
C ARG A 95 -3.06 -1.60 31.86
N ALA A 96 -1.86 -1.81 32.41
CA ALA A 96 -1.22 -0.76 33.20
C ALA A 96 -0.68 0.39 32.34
N SER A 97 -1.14 1.61 32.65
CA SER A 97 -0.50 2.90 32.37
C SER A 97 -0.04 3.23 30.92
N GLY A 98 -0.41 2.42 29.92
CA GLY A 98 -0.19 2.72 28.51
C GLY A 98 -1.22 3.70 27.96
N ALA A 99 -0.78 4.73 27.23
CA ALA A 99 -1.63 5.80 26.66
C ALA A 99 -2.45 5.37 25.42
N THR A 100 -2.99 4.15 25.48
CA THR A 100 -3.65 3.39 24.41
C THR A 100 -4.91 2.63 24.88
N VAL A 101 -5.17 2.51 26.19
CA VAL A 101 -6.29 1.69 26.71
C VAL A 101 -7.63 2.45 26.67
N LEU A 102 -8.23 2.52 25.48
CA LEU A 102 -9.64 2.91 25.27
C LEU A 102 -10.37 1.93 24.32
N SER A 103 -10.19 0.63 24.53
CA SER A 103 -11.11 -0.43 24.08
C SER A 103 -10.84 -1.74 24.80
N GLY A 104 -11.69 -2.06 25.77
CA GLY A 104 -11.95 -3.45 26.20
C GLY A 104 -13.25 -4.01 25.62
N SER A 105 -14.00 -3.19 24.88
CA SER A 105 -15.40 -3.44 24.47
C SER A 105 -15.63 -3.32 22.97
N ILE A 106 -14.60 -3.00 22.18
CA ILE A 106 -14.64 -3.01 20.71
C ILE A 106 -13.50 -3.92 20.25
N ALA A 107 -13.86 -5.11 19.75
CA ALA A 107 -12.90 -6.02 19.13
C ALA A 107 -12.33 -5.40 17.84
N GLY A 108 -11.05 -5.63 17.56
CA GLY A 108 -10.40 -5.17 16.32
C GLY A 108 -9.67 -3.81 16.37
N LEU A 109 -9.55 -3.16 17.54
CA LEU A 109 -8.60 -2.03 17.72
C LEU A 109 -7.21 -2.45 18.20
N GLU A 110 -7.00 -3.71 18.59
CA GLU A 110 -5.70 -4.24 19.03
C GLU A 110 -4.79 -4.56 17.84
N GLY A 111 -4.12 -3.55 17.28
CA GLY A 111 -3.16 -3.74 16.19
C GLY A 111 -2.20 -2.55 15.98
N SER A 112 -0.98 -2.84 15.52
CA SER A 112 0.10 -1.88 15.26
C SER A 112 -0.03 -1.12 13.93
N SER A 113 -1.08 -1.37 13.15
CA SER A 113 -1.32 -0.72 11.85
C SER A 113 -1.48 0.79 11.96
N GLN A 114 -0.92 1.55 11.00
CA GLN A 114 -1.13 3.01 10.94
C GLN A 114 -2.62 3.40 10.89
N LEU A 115 -3.49 2.55 10.33
CA LEU A 115 -4.95 2.75 10.33
C LEU A 115 -5.58 2.60 11.71
N ALA A 116 -4.97 1.83 12.62
CA ALA A 116 -5.35 1.77 14.04
C ALA A 116 -4.79 2.98 14.81
N LEU A 117 -3.53 3.38 14.55
CA LEU A 117 -2.95 4.60 15.14
C LEU A 117 -3.73 5.87 14.76
N ARG A 118 -4.12 6.05 13.48
CA ARG A 118 -4.95 7.19 13.05
C ARG A 118 -6.30 7.22 13.77
N ARG A 119 -6.96 6.06 13.93
CA ARG A 119 -8.20 5.93 14.74
C ARG A 119 -7.98 6.29 16.21
N ALA A 120 -6.93 5.75 16.84
CA ALA A 120 -6.59 6.04 18.24
C ALA A 120 -6.22 7.52 18.49
N THR A 121 -5.57 8.18 17.53
CA THR A 121 -5.22 9.62 17.67
C THR A 121 -6.43 10.53 17.54
N SER A 122 -7.47 10.17 16.77
CA SER A 122 -8.76 10.88 16.84
C SER A 122 -9.41 10.75 18.22
N MET A 123 -9.44 9.54 18.79
CA MET A 123 -10.03 9.31 20.11
C MET A 123 -9.28 10.01 21.25
N ARG A 124 -8.03 10.43 21.07
CA ARG A 124 -7.29 11.15 22.12
C ARG A 124 -7.71 12.61 22.29
N LYS A 125 -8.25 13.27 21.25
CA LYS A 125 -8.65 14.70 21.33
C LYS A 125 -9.85 14.99 22.25
N THR A 126 -10.70 14.00 22.54
CA THR A 126 -11.83 14.16 23.48
C THR A 126 -11.45 13.88 24.93
N PHE A 127 -10.42 13.07 25.20
CA PHE A 127 -10.10 12.59 26.55
C PHE A 127 -9.08 13.43 27.34
N THR A 128 -8.41 14.40 26.72
CA THR A 128 -7.25 15.09 27.32
C THR A 128 -7.41 16.61 27.47
N THR A 129 -8.63 17.14 27.56
CA THR A 129 -8.86 18.60 27.51
C THR A 129 -9.88 19.09 28.56
N GLY A 130 -9.39 19.78 29.60
CA GLY A 130 -10.18 20.66 30.49
C GLY A 130 -11.00 19.99 31.61
N VAL A 131 -10.80 20.42 32.86
CA VAL A 131 -11.54 20.01 34.09
C VAL A 131 -11.58 18.49 34.33
N ALA A 132 -10.79 17.74 33.57
CA ALA A 132 -10.86 16.29 33.49
C ALA A 132 -10.07 15.60 34.61
N ALA A 133 -9.15 16.29 35.31
CA ALA A 133 -8.29 15.67 36.32
C ALA A 133 -9.09 15.06 37.48
N VAL A 134 -10.03 15.82 38.06
CA VAL A 134 -10.98 15.32 39.07
C VAL A 134 -12.08 14.47 38.43
N LYS A 135 -12.59 14.87 37.25
CA LYS A 135 -13.66 14.15 36.53
C LYS A 135 -13.22 12.79 35.92
N LYS A 136 -11.91 12.46 35.87
CA LYS A 136 -11.33 11.15 35.46
C LYS A 136 -11.95 9.94 36.21
N LYS A 137 -12.53 10.14 37.40
CA LYS A 137 -13.16 9.09 38.22
C LYS A 137 -14.69 8.96 38.05
N SER A 138 -15.35 9.80 37.25
CA SER A 138 -16.79 9.67 36.97
C SER A 138 -17.06 8.63 35.89
N LEU A 139 -17.98 7.71 36.15
CA LEU A 139 -18.44 6.72 35.18
C LEU A 139 -19.24 7.38 34.04
N CYS A 140 -20.15 8.31 34.36
CA CYS A 140 -21.00 8.97 33.37
C CYS A 140 -20.18 9.82 32.38
N ILE A 141 -19.11 10.48 32.87
CA ILE A 141 -18.22 11.28 32.02
C ILE A 141 -17.32 10.37 31.17
N GLN A 142 -16.79 9.26 31.72
CA GLN A 142 -16.06 8.27 30.92
C GLN A 142 -16.92 7.73 29.77
N ILE A 143 -18.18 7.33 30.04
CA ILE A 143 -19.12 6.87 29.02
C ILE A 143 -19.37 7.95 27.97
N LYS A 144 -19.60 9.20 28.38
CA LYS A 144 -19.80 10.31 27.44
C LYS A 144 -18.60 10.50 26.52
N LEU A 145 -17.38 10.52 27.05
CA LEU A 145 -16.16 10.72 26.25
C LEU A 145 -15.89 9.54 25.30
N GLN A 146 -16.23 8.30 25.70
CA GLN A 146 -16.20 7.13 24.81
C GLN A 146 -17.19 7.26 23.66
N VAL A 147 -18.42 7.72 23.93
CA VAL A 147 -19.44 7.97 22.91
C VAL A 147 -19.05 9.14 21.99
N ASP A 148 -18.56 10.26 22.53
CA ASP A 148 -18.06 11.40 21.75
C ASP A 148 -16.93 10.95 20.78
N ALA A 149 -15.99 10.11 21.25
CA ALA A 149 -14.91 9.56 20.43
C ALA A 149 -15.38 8.54 19.37
N LEU A 150 -16.38 7.72 19.68
CA LEU A 150 -17.00 6.79 18.74
C LEU A 150 -17.75 7.55 17.63
N ILE A 151 -18.51 8.58 18.00
CA ILE A 151 -19.21 9.48 17.06
C ILE A 151 -18.19 10.16 16.13
N ASP A 152 -17.06 10.62 16.65
CA ASP A 152 -16.00 11.21 15.84
C ASP A 152 -15.28 10.19 14.92
N MET A 153 -15.22 8.92 15.29
CA MET A 153 -14.76 7.85 14.40
C MET A 153 -15.76 7.57 13.28
N VAL A 154 -17.06 7.52 13.60
CA VAL A 154 -18.15 7.36 12.63
C VAL A 154 -18.18 8.54 11.64
N ARG A 155 -18.07 9.78 12.13
CA ARG A 155 -18.01 11.02 11.30
C ARG A 155 -16.85 11.05 10.30
N ARG A 156 -15.74 10.34 10.58
CA ARG A 156 -14.56 10.24 9.69
C ARG A 156 -14.63 9.04 8.73
N SER A 157 -15.68 8.22 8.81
CA SER A 157 -15.85 6.99 8.06
C SER A 157 -16.89 7.14 6.96
N LYS A 158 -16.82 6.32 5.89
CA LYS A 158 -17.92 6.17 4.91
C LYS A 158 -19.04 5.39 5.61
N VAL A 159 -20.09 6.09 6.07
CA VAL A 159 -21.19 5.47 6.85
C VAL A 159 -22.24 4.88 5.91
N HIS A 160 -22.62 3.63 6.15
CA HIS A 160 -23.74 2.96 5.52
C HIS A 160 -24.82 2.70 6.58
N PHE A 161 -26.09 3.00 6.26
CA PHE A 161 -27.21 2.90 7.21
C PHE A 161 -28.16 1.75 6.84
N VAL A 162 -28.50 0.93 7.83
CA VAL A 162 -29.57 -0.07 7.74
C VAL A 162 -30.64 0.32 8.76
N HIS A 163 -31.83 0.69 8.27
CA HIS A 163 -32.93 1.16 9.11
C HIS A 163 -33.87 0.00 9.46
N CYS A 164 -33.60 -0.68 10.57
CA CYS A 164 -34.51 -1.67 11.14
C CYS A 164 -35.76 -0.97 11.71
N LEU A 165 -36.95 -1.44 11.33
CA LEU A 165 -38.24 -0.95 11.79
C LEU A 165 -39.01 -2.08 12.49
N LEU A 166 -39.75 -1.76 13.55
CA LEU A 166 -40.52 -2.75 14.30
C LEU A 166 -41.93 -2.85 13.68
N PRO A 167 -42.37 -4.02 13.17
CA PRO A 167 -43.63 -4.15 12.46
C PRO A 167 -44.87 -4.00 13.36
N LYS A 168 -44.73 -4.22 14.68
CA LYS A 168 -45.80 -4.18 15.68
C LYS A 168 -45.18 -3.95 17.06
N ALA A 169 -45.81 -3.17 17.93
CA ALA A 169 -45.37 -3.06 19.31
C ALA A 169 -45.55 -4.41 20.04
N GLU A 170 -44.51 -4.90 20.70
CA GLU A 170 -44.63 -6.06 21.59
C GLU A 170 -45.40 -5.66 22.85
N ALA A 171 -46.36 -6.50 23.26
CA ALA A 171 -47.12 -6.28 24.48
C ALA A 171 -46.25 -6.63 25.69
N LEU A 172 -45.74 -5.61 26.40
CA LEU A 172 -44.98 -5.75 27.65
C LEU A 172 -45.90 -6.28 28.78
N GLY A 173 -46.10 -7.60 28.80
CA GLY A 173 -47.14 -8.26 29.60
C GLY A 173 -46.89 -9.75 29.90
N GLY A 174 -45.63 -10.11 30.20
CA GLY A 174 -45.18 -11.34 30.89
C GLY A 174 -45.93 -12.67 30.71
N GLY A 175 -45.33 -13.61 29.97
CA GLY A 175 -45.71 -15.03 30.02
C GLY A 175 -45.08 -15.90 28.93
N ASP A 176 -44.21 -16.83 29.34
CA ASP A 176 -43.70 -18.04 28.65
C ASP A 176 -43.34 -17.94 27.14
N LEU A 177 -42.05 -18.12 26.80
CA LEU A 177 -41.62 -18.40 25.43
C LEU A 177 -42.01 -19.83 25.03
N ARG A 178 -43.29 -20.03 24.70
CA ARG A 178 -43.79 -21.25 24.05
C ARG A 178 -44.52 -20.89 22.76
N VAL A 179 -43.86 -21.18 21.64
CA VAL A 179 -44.43 -21.05 20.29
C VAL A 179 -45.57 -22.07 20.16
N SER A 180 -46.79 -21.66 20.49
CA SER A 180 -47.99 -22.42 20.17
C SER A 180 -48.30 -22.24 18.69
N HIS A 181 -47.87 -23.21 17.87
CA HIS A 181 -48.44 -23.42 16.54
C HIS A 181 -49.89 -23.94 16.71
N GLY A 182 -50.81 -23.02 16.98
CA GLY A 182 -52.26 -23.22 16.95
C GLY A 182 -52.82 -22.69 15.63
N GLU A 183 -53.69 -23.47 14.99
CA GLU A 183 -54.08 -23.26 13.59
C GLU A 183 -55.09 -22.12 13.42
N SER A 184 -54.80 -21.19 12.50
CA SER A 184 -55.78 -20.25 11.93
C SER A 184 -55.37 -19.87 10.51
N PRO A 185 -56.13 -20.26 9.46
CA PRO A 185 -55.67 -20.16 8.07
C PRO A 185 -55.64 -18.74 7.50
N ASP A 186 -56.30 -17.76 8.14
CA ASP A 186 -56.32 -16.35 7.69
C ASP A 186 -55.12 -15.53 8.21
N SER A 187 -54.25 -16.09 9.06
CA SER A 187 -53.15 -15.35 9.71
C SER A 187 -51.93 -15.08 8.79
N GLY A 188 -52.10 -15.12 7.48
CA GLY A 188 -51.03 -14.95 6.48
C GLY A 188 -50.56 -13.50 6.26
N LEU A 189 -51.35 -12.49 6.65
CA LEU A 189 -50.85 -11.12 6.71
C LEU A 189 -50.15 -10.85 8.04
N MET A 190 -48.91 -10.36 8.00
CA MET A 190 -48.31 -9.70 9.15
C MET A 190 -49.21 -8.53 9.58
N THR A 191 -49.69 -8.55 10.83
CA THR A 191 -50.52 -7.46 11.38
C THR A 191 -49.64 -6.24 11.67
N LEU A 192 -49.34 -5.45 10.64
CA LEU A 192 -48.50 -4.27 10.74
C LEU A 192 -49.20 -3.16 11.55
N ASP A 193 -48.54 -2.65 12.58
CA ASP A 193 -48.96 -1.42 13.24
C ASP A 193 -48.57 -0.22 12.38
N VAL A 194 -49.51 0.19 11.53
CA VAL A 194 -49.37 1.33 10.64
C VAL A 194 -49.23 2.65 11.42
N GLY A 195 -49.64 2.71 12.69
CA GLY A 195 -49.41 3.85 13.57
C GLY A 195 -47.94 3.94 13.97
N LEU A 196 -47.42 2.87 14.57
CA LEU A 196 -46.02 2.73 14.98
C LEU A 196 -45.06 2.93 13.80
N LEU A 197 -45.30 2.27 12.67
CA LEU A 197 -44.44 2.39 11.48
C LEU A 197 -44.42 3.83 10.93
N ARG A 198 -45.56 4.55 10.95
CA ARG A 198 -45.61 5.98 10.58
C ARG A 198 -44.83 6.86 11.57
N ALA A 199 -44.83 6.52 12.87
CA ALA A 199 -44.01 7.22 13.86
C ALA A 199 -42.52 6.97 13.59
N GLN A 200 -42.10 5.71 13.46
CA GLN A 200 -40.70 5.34 13.21
C GLN A 200 -40.16 5.91 11.89
N LEU A 201 -40.92 5.89 10.80
CA LEU A 201 -40.52 6.49 9.51
C LEU A 201 -40.36 8.02 9.55
N ARG A 202 -41.11 8.70 10.42
CA ARG A 202 -40.97 10.15 10.66
C ARG A 202 -39.79 10.46 11.59
N GLY A 203 -39.65 9.69 12.66
CA GLY A 203 -38.61 9.88 13.68
C GLY A 203 -37.21 9.49 13.22
N SER A 204 -37.10 8.53 12.30
CA SER A 204 -35.84 8.20 11.60
C SER A 204 -35.51 9.14 10.43
N LYS A 205 -36.39 10.11 10.11
CA LYS A 205 -36.27 11.03 8.96
C LYS A 205 -36.08 10.36 7.59
N LEU A 206 -36.43 9.08 7.46
CA LEU A 206 -36.16 8.30 6.25
C LEU A 206 -36.79 8.89 4.98
N LEU A 207 -37.97 9.53 5.09
CA LEU A 207 -38.60 10.22 3.96
C LEU A 207 -37.79 11.43 3.46
N ASP A 208 -37.09 12.13 4.34
CA ASP A 208 -36.26 13.27 3.98
C ASP A 208 -34.90 12.81 3.41
N ALA A 209 -34.33 11.73 3.96
CA ALA A 209 -33.17 11.05 3.37
C ALA A 209 -33.48 10.51 1.95
N LEU A 210 -34.63 9.88 1.74
CA LEU A 210 -35.07 9.38 0.43
C LEU A 210 -35.35 10.52 -0.57
N ARG A 211 -35.84 11.68 -0.11
CA ARG A 211 -35.93 12.89 -0.95
C ARG A 211 -34.54 13.34 -1.41
N ILE A 212 -33.58 13.44 -0.49
CA ILE A 212 -32.20 13.83 -0.80
C ILE A 212 -31.55 12.82 -1.77
N TYR A 213 -31.72 11.52 -1.55
CA TYR A 213 -31.20 10.47 -2.42
C TYR A 213 -31.77 10.53 -3.85
N ARG A 214 -33.07 10.83 -4.01
CA ARG A 214 -33.72 10.97 -5.32
C ARG A 214 -33.46 12.32 -6.01
N GLN A 215 -33.38 13.40 -5.24
CA GLN A 215 -33.25 14.77 -5.77
C GLN A 215 -31.80 15.25 -5.91
N GLY A 216 -30.86 14.66 -5.16
CA GLY A 216 -29.43 14.85 -5.33
C GLY A 216 -28.79 13.82 -6.26
N PHE A 217 -27.47 13.66 -6.10
CA PHE A 217 -26.62 12.75 -6.86
C PHE A 217 -25.83 11.90 -5.85
N PRO A 218 -26.32 10.70 -5.47
CA PRO A 218 -25.70 9.91 -4.40
C PRO A 218 -24.36 9.28 -4.82
N ASP A 219 -24.29 8.81 -6.06
CA ASP A 219 -23.12 8.13 -6.62
C ASP A 219 -22.15 9.17 -7.19
N HIS A 220 -20.84 9.00 -6.99
CA HIS A 220 -19.84 9.95 -7.46
C HIS A 220 -18.45 9.31 -7.58
N MET A 221 -17.62 9.84 -8.47
CA MET A 221 -16.29 9.28 -8.78
C MET A 221 -15.29 10.36 -9.20
N VAL A 222 -13.98 10.10 -9.03
CA VAL A 222 -12.91 11.02 -9.45
C VAL A 222 -12.80 11.07 -10.98
N PHE A 223 -12.33 12.18 -11.55
CA PHE A 223 -12.23 12.33 -13.01
C PHE A 223 -11.27 11.31 -13.66
N SER A 224 -10.05 11.15 -13.13
CA SER A 224 -9.09 10.12 -13.56
C SER A 224 -9.72 8.73 -13.58
N GLU A 225 -10.39 8.37 -12.49
CA GLU A 225 -11.02 7.08 -12.28
C GLU A 225 -12.22 6.83 -13.23
N PHE A 226 -13.14 7.78 -13.37
CA PHE A 226 -14.26 7.67 -14.31
C PHE A 226 -13.78 7.47 -15.74
N ARG A 227 -12.78 8.26 -16.15
CA ARG A 227 -12.17 8.15 -17.47
C ARG A 227 -11.50 6.78 -17.67
N ARG A 228 -10.64 6.34 -16.74
CA ARG A 228 -9.98 5.01 -16.78
C ARG A 228 -11.00 3.86 -16.84
N ARG A 229 -12.11 3.93 -16.08
CA ARG A 229 -13.16 2.88 -16.06
C ARG A 229 -14.01 2.85 -17.33
N PHE A 230 -14.25 3.99 -18.00
CA PHE A 230 -15.25 4.10 -19.07
C PHE A 230 -14.76 4.57 -20.46
N ASP A 231 -13.49 4.94 -20.65
CA ASP A 231 -12.91 5.25 -21.98
C ASP A 231 -13.17 4.14 -23.03
N VAL A 232 -13.30 2.88 -22.59
CA VAL A 232 -13.62 1.72 -23.44
C VAL A 232 -15.01 1.79 -24.09
N LEU A 233 -15.94 2.56 -23.54
CA LEU A 233 -17.26 2.84 -24.12
C LEU A 233 -17.19 3.85 -25.28
N ALA A 234 -16.15 4.67 -25.33
CA ALA A 234 -15.92 5.65 -26.41
C ALA A 234 -14.59 5.38 -27.17
N PRO A 235 -14.45 4.26 -27.91
CA PRO A 235 -13.19 3.91 -28.59
C PRO A 235 -12.69 4.95 -29.60
N HIS A 236 -13.56 5.85 -30.08
CA HIS A 236 -13.19 6.95 -30.97
C HIS A 236 -12.40 8.06 -30.23
N LEU A 237 -12.73 8.37 -28.96
CA LEU A 237 -11.94 9.28 -28.13
C LEU A 237 -10.57 8.68 -27.78
N ALA A 238 -10.54 7.39 -27.43
CA ALA A 238 -9.28 6.67 -27.17
C ALA A 238 -8.36 6.65 -28.41
N LYS A 239 -8.93 6.55 -29.63
CA LYS A 239 -8.19 6.66 -30.90
C LYS A 239 -7.72 8.10 -31.20
N LYS A 240 -8.59 9.10 -31.01
CA LYS A 240 -8.30 10.54 -31.22
C LYS A 240 -7.09 11.01 -30.41
N HIS A 241 -6.99 10.53 -29.17
CA HIS A 241 -5.97 10.97 -28.23
C HIS A 241 -4.70 10.09 -28.22
N GLY A 242 -4.84 8.79 -28.54
CA GLY A 242 -3.73 7.85 -28.62
C GLY A 242 -3.32 7.24 -27.27
N ARG A 243 -2.60 6.11 -27.31
CA ARG A 243 -2.30 5.30 -26.11
C ARG A 243 -1.44 6.01 -25.04
N ASN A 244 -0.73 7.07 -25.41
CA ASN A 244 0.18 7.80 -24.52
C ASN A 244 -0.34 9.22 -24.21
N TYR A 245 -1.66 9.45 -24.29
CA TYR A 245 -2.22 10.78 -24.03
C TYR A 245 -2.13 11.15 -22.54
N VAL A 246 -1.17 12.02 -22.23
CA VAL A 246 -1.14 12.74 -20.96
C VAL A 246 -2.25 13.79 -21.00
N VAL A 247 -3.37 13.47 -20.37
CA VAL A 247 -4.50 14.39 -20.22
C VAL A 247 -4.06 15.59 -19.38
N THR A 248 -4.02 16.78 -19.99
CA THR A 248 -3.64 18.02 -19.31
C THR A 248 -4.80 18.67 -18.54
N ASP A 249 -6.04 18.28 -18.84
CA ASP A 249 -7.26 18.69 -18.15
C ASP A 249 -8.22 17.49 -18.07
N GLU A 250 -8.22 16.82 -16.91
CA GLU A 250 -9.07 15.65 -16.69
C GLU A 250 -10.56 15.98 -16.64
N LYS A 251 -10.91 17.19 -16.18
CA LYS A 251 -12.30 17.62 -16.14
C LYS A 251 -12.85 17.70 -17.56
N ARG A 252 -12.13 18.38 -18.45
CA ARG A 252 -12.49 18.46 -19.87
C ARG A 252 -12.52 17.10 -20.55
N ALA A 253 -11.56 16.20 -20.26
CA ALA A 253 -11.58 14.86 -20.84
C ALA A 253 -12.81 14.05 -20.39
N VAL A 254 -13.27 14.23 -19.14
CA VAL A 254 -14.53 13.66 -18.65
C VAL A 254 -15.74 14.34 -19.27
N GLU A 255 -15.71 15.65 -19.54
CA GLU A 255 -16.79 16.34 -20.28
C GLU A 255 -16.91 15.81 -21.71
N GLU A 256 -15.81 15.70 -22.47
CA GLU A 256 -15.82 15.10 -23.82
C GLU A 256 -16.28 13.61 -23.78
N LEU A 257 -15.92 12.85 -22.74
CA LEU A 257 -16.39 11.47 -22.55
C LEU A 257 -17.90 11.40 -22.24
N LEU A 258 -18.41 12.21 -21.32
CA LEU A 258 -19.84 12.26 -20.96
C LEU A 258 -20.73 12.67 -22.14
N GLU A 259 -20.26 13.58 -22.99
CA GLU A 259 -20.95 13.94 -24.23
C GLU A 259 -20.94 12.77 -25.23
N SER A 260 -19.82 12.04 -25.38
CA SER A 260 -19.75 10.85 -26.24
C SER A 260 -20.55 9.64 -25.75
N LEU A 261 -20.94 9.63 -24.47
CA LEU A 261 -21.82 8.63 -23.85
C LEU A 261 -23.32 8.97 -23.98
N GLU A 262 -23.66 10.11 -24.61
CA GLU A 262 -25.02 10.61 -24.82
C GLU A 262 -25.87 10.68 -23.52
N LEU A 263 -25.22 10.88 -22.38
CA LEU A 263 -25.89 10.92 -21.08
C LEU A 263 -26.66 12.23 -20.90
N GLU A 264 -27.96 12.13 -20.59
CA GLU A 264 -28.78 13.30 -20.26
C GLU A 264 -28.12 14.16 -19.16
N LYS A 265 -28.12 15.49 -19.34
CA LYS A 265 -27.54 16.47 -18.38
C LYS A 265 -28.32 16.56 -17.05
N SER A 266 -29.41 15.81 -16.90
CA SER A 266 -30.16 15.51 -15.67
C SER A 266 -29.50 14.42 -14.80
N ASN A 267 -28.84 13.45 -15.45
CA ASN A 267 -28.36 12.21 -14.85
C ASN A 267 -26.94 12.29 -14.29
N HIS A 268 -26.20 13.34 -14.65
CA HIS A 268 -24.86 13.61 -14.16
C HIS A 268 -24.68 15.10 -13.77
N HIS A 269 -23.66 15.40 -12.98
CA HIS A 269 -23.26 16.77 -12.63
C HIS A 269 -21.74 16.87 -12.43
N MET A 270 -21.13 17.92 -12.98
CA MET A 270 -19.68 18.13 -12.95
C MET A 270 -19.26 19.01 -11.78
N GLY A 271 -18.51 18.43 -10.83
CA GLY A 271 -17.93 19.16 -9.70
C GLY A 271 -16.59 19.83 -10.04
N LEU A 272 -15.77 20.00 -8.99
CA LEU A 272 -14.41 20.55 -9.08
C LEU A 272 -13.35 19.48 -9.39
N SER A 273 -13.50 18.27 -8.83
CA SER A 273 -12.56 17.14 -8.99
C SER A 273 -13.26 15.77 -9.14
N ARG A 274 -14.60 15.78 -9.18
CA ARG A 274 -15.45 14.60 -9.19
C ARG A 274 -16.67 14.82 -10.09
N VAL A 275 -17.08 13.76 -10.77
CA VAL A 275 -18.38 13.68 -11.45
C VAL A 275 -19.37 12.98 -10.52
N PHE A 276 -20.59 13.50 -10.48
CA PHE A 276 -21.69 13.03 -9.64
C PHE A 276 -22.81 12.48 -10.52
N PHE A 277 -23.50 11.43 -10.08
CA PHE A 277 -24.49 10.68 -10.85
C PHE A 277 -25.81 10.48 -10.09
N ARG A 278 -26.91 10.39 -10.85
CA ARG A 278 -28.20 9.91 -10.33
C ARG A 278 -28.12 8.41 -10.07
N ALA A 279 -28.77 7.96 -9.00
CA ALA A 279 -28.88 6.56 -8.60
C ALA A 279 -29.10 5.62 -9.80
N GLY A 280 -28.20 4.64 -9.97
CA GLY A 280 -28.27 3.63 -11.04
C GLY A 280 -27.72 4.06 -12.40
N THR A 281 -27.39 5.33 -12.61
CA THR A 281 -26.72 5.78 -13.86
C THR A 281 -25.34 5.14 -13.99
N LEU A 282 -24.60 5.05 -12.88
CA LEU A 282 -23.27 4.43 -12.84
C LEU A 282 -23.36 2.93 -13.16
N SER A 283 -24.26 2.20 -12.51
CA SER A 283 -24.47 0.77 -12.74
C SER A 283 -24.81 0.43 -14.20
N ARG A 284 -25.59 1.28 -14.88
CA ARG A 284 -25.89 1.13 -16.31
C ARG A 284 -24.65 1.30 -17.20
N LEU A 285 -23.73 2.20 -16.84
CA LEU A 285 -22.43 2.35 -17.54
C LEU A 285 -21.53 1.13 -17.29
N GLU A 286 -21.58 0.54 -16.10
CA GLU A 286 -20.82 -0.68 -15.79
C GLU A 286 -21.35 -1.90 -16.55
N GLU A 287 -22.66 -2.07 -16.66
CA GLU A 287 -23.27 -3.11 -17.52
C GLU A 287 -22.84 -2.95 -18.99
N GLN A 288 -22.88 -1.73 -19.53
CA GLN A 288 -22.39 -1.44 -20.88
C GLN A 288 -20.89 -1.74 -21.05
N ARG A 289 -20.06 -1.39 -20.05
CA ARG A 289 -18.61 -1.64 -20.04
C ARG A 289 -18.33 -3.14 -20.06
N ASP A 290 -19.09 -3.91 -19.30
CA ASP A 290 -18.90 -5.36 -19.15
C ASP A 290 -19.42 -6.13 -20.37
N VAL A 291 -20.40 -5.59 -21.10
CA VAL A 291 -20.76 -6.05 -22.45
C VAL A 291 -19.63 -5.80 -23.46
N GLN A 292 -19.06 -4.58 -23.52
CA GLN A 292 -18.02 -4.22 -24.48
C GLN A 292 -16.69 -4.97 -24.22
N THR A 293 -16.29 -5.11 -22.95
CA THR A 293 -15.02 -5.78 -22.58
C THR A 293 -15.08 -7.30 -22.68
N ARG A 294 -16.28 -7.91 -22.63
CA ARG A 294 -16.52 -9.38 -22.63
C ARG A 294 -15.65 -10.14 -23.62
N ARG A 295 -15.65 -9.74 -24.90
CA ARG A 295 -14.89 -10.42 -25.97
C ARG A 295 -13.38 -10.44 -25.70
N ASN A 296 -12.83 -9.33 -25.21
CA ASN A 296 -11.40 -9.20 -24.92
C ASN A 296 -11.02 -10.06 -23.70
N ILE A 297 -11.87 -10.07 -22.67
CA ILE A 297 -11.71 -10.93 -21.49
C ILE A 297 -11.75 -12.40 -21.88
N SER A 298 -12.70 -12.83 -22.72
CA SER A 298 -12.77 -14.22 -23.20
C SER A 298 -11.54 -14.64 -24.02
N LEU A 299 -11.02 -13.76 -24.90
CA LEU A 299 -9.81 -14.02 -25.68
C LEU A 299 -8.55 -14.10 -24.80
N PHE A 300 -8.45 -13.23 -23.78
CA PHE A 300 -7.38 -13.29 -22.78
C PHE A 300 -7.45 -14.59 -21.96
N GLN A 301 -8.62 -14.93 -21.41
CA GLN A 301 -8.83 -16.18 -20.67
C GLN A 301 -8.51 -17.43 -21.52
N ALA A 302 -8.92 -17.47 -22.78
CA ALA A 302 -8.57 -18.55 -23.70
C ALA A 302 -7.06 -18.65 -23.93
N SER A 303 -6.37 -17.51 -24.03
CA SER A 303 -4.91 -17.44 -24.18
C SER A 303 -4.18 -17.94 -22.94
N CYS A 304 -4.62 -17.56 -21.74
CA CYS A 304 -4.10 -18.03 -20.45
C CYS A 304 -4.35 -19.53 -20.23
N ARG A 305 -5.59 -20.00 -20.43
CA ARG A 305 -5.95 -21.44 -20.38
C ARG A 305 -5.10 -22.24 -21.36
N GLY A 306 -4.93 -21.76 -22.58
CA GLY A 306 -4.06 -22.37 -23.59
C GLY A 306 -2.58 -22.39 -23.22
N TYR A 307 -2.06 -21.32 -22.59
CA TYR A 307 -0.68 -21.28 -22.08
C TYR A 307 -0.47 -22.34 -20.99
N LEU A 308 -1.34 -22.39 -19.99
CA LEU A 308 -1.28 -23.35 -18.88
C LEU A 308 -1.42 -24.79 -19.39
N ALA A 309 -2.37 -25.05 -20.30
CA ALA A 309 -2.53 -26.36 -20.93
C ALA A 309 -1.28 -26.80 -21.70
N ARG A 310 -0.64 -25.90 -22.48
CA ARG A 310 0.62 -26.20 -23.17
C ARG A 310 1.78 -26.44 -22.21
N GLN A 311 1.84 -25.74 -21.07
CA GLN A 311 2.87 -25.94 -20.04
C GLN A 311 2.67 -27.28 -19.31
N ALA A 312 1.43 -27.62 -18.94
CA ALA A 312 1.06 -28.91 -18.38
C ALA A 312 1.31 -30.07 -19.35
N PHE A 313 1.00 -29.91 -20.63
CA PHE A 313 1.30 -30.89 -21.67
C PHE A 313 2.81 -31.11 -21.84
N LYS A 314 3.63 -30.04 -21.87
CA LYS A 314 5.10 -30.15 -21.87
C LYS A 314 5.59 -30.97 -20.67
N LYS A 315 5.06 -30.70 -19.46
CA LYS A 315 5.36 -31.47 -18.24
C LYS A 315 4.96 -32.95 -18.38
N ARG A 316 3.73 -33.24 -18.82
CA ARG A 316 3.23 -34.62 -19.00
C ARG A 316 3.99 -35.39 -20.08
N LYS A 317 4.41 -34.75 -21.18
CA LYS A 317 5.26 -35.35 -22.23
C LYS A 317 6.66 -35.71 -21.71
N ILE A 318 7.25 -34.87 -20.86
CA ILE A 318 8.53 -35.17 -20.20
C ILE A 318 8.35 -36.32 -19.18
N GLN A 319 7.28 -36.30 -18.39
CA GLN A 319 6.96 -37.38 -17.44
C GLN A 319 6.73 -38.72 -18.14
N ASP A 320 5.97 -38.76 -19.23
CA ASP A 320 5.72 -39.97 -20.04
C ASP A 320 7.02 -40.54 -20.65
N LEU A 321 7.89 -39.69 -21.19
CA LEU A 321 9.22 -40.12 -21.64
C LEU A 321 10.09 -40.64 -20.48
N ALA A 322 10.06 -39.96 -19.33
CA ALA A 322 10.78 -40.40 -18.13
C ALA A 322 10.25 -41.75 -17.61
N ILE A 323 8.93 -41.95 -17.59
CA ILE A 323 8.28 -43.21 -17.20
C ILE A 323 8.75 -44.35 -18.11
N ARG A 324 8.72 -44.18 -19.44
CA ARG A 324 9.24 -45.20 -20.38
C ARG A 324 10.73 -45.52 -20.14
N CYS A 325 11.56 -44.50 -19.90
CA CYS A 325 12.97 -44.69 -19.58
C CYS A 325 13.19 -45.40 -18.24
N ILE A 326 12.44 -45.04 -17.19
CA ILE A 326 12.50 -45.65 -15.86
C ILE A 326 12.02 -47.11 -15.92
N GLN A 327 10.88 -47.39 -16.57
CA GLN A 327 10.37 -48.76 -16.76
C GLN A 327 11.38 -49.64 -17.52
N LYS A 328 11.99 -49.12 -18.60
CA LYS A 328 13.03 -49.82 -19.37
C LYS A 328 14.28 -50.09 -18.52
N ASN A 329 14.70 -49.13 -17.71
CA ASN A 329 15.83 -49.28 -16.79
C ASN A 329 15.52 -50.25 -15.65
N ILE A 330 14.31 -50.24 -15.08
CA ILE A 330 13.86 -51.21 -14.06
C ILE A 330 13.86 -52.63 -14.67
N LYS A 331 13.30 -52.82 -15.87
CA LYS A 331 13.28 -54.13 -16.54
C LYS A 331 14.69 -54.65 -16.87
N LYS A 332 15.63 -53.77 -17.24
CA LYS A 332 17.03 -54.13 -17.46
C LYS A 332 17.77 -54.40 -16.14
N ASN A 333 17.56 -53.58 -15.11
CA ASN A 333 18.14 -53.78 -13.78
C ASN A 333 17.64 -55.09 -13.16
N HIS A 334 16.35 -55.44 -13.27
CA HIS A 334 15.83 -56.70 -12.75
C HIS A 334 16.54 -57.93 -13.37
N GLY A 335 16.82 -57.90 -14.69
CA GLY A 335 17.58 -58.97 -15.36
C GLY A 335 19.10 -58.98 -15.11
N VAL A 336 19.64 -58.02 -14.33
CA VAL A 336 21.09 -57.85 -14.10
C VAL A 336 21.42 -57.80 -12.60
N LYS A 337 20.50 -57.35 -11.74
CA LYS A 337 20.65 -57.17 -10.28
C LYS A 337 21.22 -58.40 -9.60
N ASP A 338 20.77 -59.58 -10.00
CA ASP A 338 21.17 -60.83 -9.37
C ASP A 338 22.43 -61.49 -9.95
N TRP A 339 22.94 -60.96 -11.07
CA TRP A 339 24.15 -61.45 -11.73
C TRP A 339 25.40 -61.19 -10.84
N PRO A 340 26.23 -62.21 -10.54
CA PRO A 340 27.38 -62.06 -9.62
C PRO A 340 28.38 -60.97 -10.03
N TRP A 341 28.64 -60.82 -11.34
CA TRP A 341 29.53 -59.77 -11.85
C TRP A 341 28.97 -58.36 -11.63
N TRP A 342 27.65 -58.17 -11.72
CA TRP A 342 27.03 -56.89 -11.39
C TRP A 342 27.11 -56.59 -9.90
N LYS A 343 26.82 -57.58 -9.04
CA LYS A 343 26.98 -57.47 -7.58
C LYS A 343 28.40 -57.03 -7.23
N LEU A 344 29.41 -57.73 -7.75
CA LEU A 344 30.84 -57.38 -7.57
C LEU A 344 31.18 -55.97 -8.08
N PHE A 345 30.71 -55.60 -9.28
CA PHE A 345 30.94 -54.25 -9.81
C PHE A 345 30.30 -53.17 -8.92
N THR A 346 29.08 -53.38 -8.43
CA THR A 346 28.38 -52.42 -7.57
C THR A 346 28.96 -52.31 -6.16
N THR A 347 29.61 -53.36 -5.62
CA THR A 347 30.30 -53.28 -4.32
C THR A 347 31.71 -52.70 -4.44
N VAL A 348 32.41 -52.93 -5.55
CA VAL A 348 33.78 -52.41 -5.75
C VAL A 348 33.78 -50.97 -6.25
N ARG A 349 32.86 -50.56 -7.13
CA ARG A 349 32.84 -49.21 -7.73
C ARG A 349 32.86 -48.05 -6.71
N PRO A 350 32.10 -48.07 -5.60
CA PRO A 350 32.17 -47.00 -4.58
C PRO A 350 33.53 -46.90 -3.90
N LEU A 351 34.28 -48.01 -3.81
CA LEU A 351 35.62 -48.04 -3.22
C LEU A 351 36.69 -47.42 -4.14
N ILE A 352 36.32 -47.04 -5.37
CA ILE A 352 37.15 -46.29 -6.34
C ILE A 352 36.71 -44.81 -6.33
N GLU A 353 36.53 -44.25 -5.14
CA GLU A 353 35.91 -42.93 -4.90
C GLU A 353 36.79 -41.72 -5.29
N VAL A 354 38.01 -41.97 -5.79
CA VAL A 354 39.02 -40.94 -6.10
C VAL A 354 38.72 -40.18 -7.40
N GLN A 355 37.74 -40.62 -8.20
CA GLN A 355 37.24 -39.90 -9.38
C GLN A 355 35.81 -39.35 -9.19
N LEU A 356 35.62 -38.54 -8.14
CA LEU A 356 34.72 -37.39 -8.24
C LEU A 356 35.24 -36.53 -9.40
N THR A 357 34.50 -36.47 -10.51
CA THR A 357 35.00 -35.80 -11.71
C THR A 357 35.12 -34.30 -11.48
N GLU A 358 36.14 -33.67 -12.07
CA GLU A 358 36.37 -32.22 -11.96
C GLU A 358 35.11 -31.41 -12.33
N GLU A 359 34.31 -31.93 -13.26
CA GLU A 359 32.99 -31.42 -13.66
C GLU A 359 31.95 -31.37 -12.53
N GLN A 360 31.97 -32.32 -11.58
CA GLN A 360 31.10 -32.29 -10.40
C GLN A 360 31.55 -31.23 -9.39
N ILE A 361 32.86 -30.99 -9.28
CA ILE A 361 33.42 -29.93 -8.44
C ILE A 361 33.09 -28.56 -9.08
N ARG A 362 33.39 -28.38 -10.37
CA ARG A 362 33.06 -27.19 -11.16
C ARG A 362 31.57 -26.84 -11.08
N GLY A 363 30.68 -27.83 -11.28
CA GLY A 363 29.23 -27.63 -11.15
C GLY A 363 28.77 -27.26 -9.73
N LYS A 364 29.49 -27.69 -8.69
CA LYS A 364 29.25 -27.27 -7.30
C LYS A 364 29.78 -25.86 -7.03
N ASP A 365 30.93 -25.48 -7.59
CA ASP A 365 31.44 -24.11 -7.51
C ASP A 365 30.53 -23.11 -8.24
N GLU A 366 30.01 -23.47 -9.41
CA GLU A 366 28.98 -22.70 -10.15
C GLU A 366 27.69 -22.54 -9.32
N GLU A 367 27.18 -23.60 -8.68
CA GLU A 367 26.02 -23.54 -7.78
C GLU A 367 26.28 -22.66 -6.56
N ILE A 368 27.46 -22.79 -5.93
CA ILE A 368 27.90 -21.97 -4.80
C ILE A 368 28.03 -20.50 -5.22
N GLN A 369 28.52 -20.19 -6.42
CA GLN A 369 28.65 -18.82 -6.91
C GLN A 369 27.26 -18.18 -7.17
N GLN A 370 26.32 -18.91 -7.77
CA GLN A 370 24.94 -18.45 -7.93
C GLN A 370 24.22 -18.25 -6.59
N LEU A 371 24.46 -19.13 -5.61
CA LEU A 371 23.89 -18.99 -4.26
C LEU A 371 24.49 -17.78 -3.51
N LYS A 372 25.80 -17.53 -3.64
CA LYS A 372 26.45 -16.32 -3.08
C LYS A 372 25.87 -15.04 -3.67
N GLN A 373 25.68 -14.96 -4.99
CA GLN A 373 25.06 -13.79 -5.64
C GLN A 373 23.61 -13.55 -5.18
N LYS A 374 22.82 -14.62 -5.05
CA LYS A 374 21.44 -14.54 -4.52
C LYS A 374 21.42 -14.09 -3.06
N LEU A 375 22.33 -14.62 -2.22
CA LEU A 375 22.48 -14.21 -0.83
C LEU A 375 22.84 -12.72 -0.73
N GLU A 376 23.88 -12.27 -1.45
CA GLU A 376 24.31 -10.86 -1.44
C GLU A 376 23.19 -9.90 -1.84
N LYS A 377 22.36 -10.25 -2.84
CA LYS A 377 21.18 -9.46 -3.22
C LYS A 377 20.14 -9.41 -2.10
N VAL A 378 19.77 -10.56 -1.52
CA VAL A 378 18.78 -10.62 -0.43
C VAL A 378 19.30 -9.93 0.83
N GLU A 379 20.60 -9.94 1.10
CA GLU A 379 21.19 -9.20 2.22
C GLU A 379 21.16 -7.69 2.01
N LYS A 380 21.32 -7.19 0.77
CA LYS A 380 21.13 -5.77 0.43
C LYS A 380 19.67 -5.35 0.64
N GLU A 381 18.72 -6.06 0.03
CA GLU A 381 17.27 -5.82 0.20
C GLU A 381 16.84 -5.85 1.68
N ARG A 382 17.35 -6.81 2.46
CA ARG A 382 17.12 -6.89 3.92
C ARG A 382 17.69 -5.67 4.66
N ASN A 383 18.90 -5.22 4.31
CA ASN A 383 19.54 -4.09 4.97
C ASN A 383 18.82 -2.77 4.64
N GLU A 384 18.36 -2.59 3.40
CA GLU A 384 17.52 -1.46 2.96
C GLU A 384 16.18 -1.43 3.70
N LEU A 385 15.47 -2.57 3.75
CA LEU A 385 14.23 -2.70 4.50
C LEU A 385 14.42 -2.44 6.00
N ARG A 386 15.54 -2.87 6.58
CA ARG A 386 15.90 -2.52 7.95
C ARG A 386 16.13 -1.03 8.11
N LEU A 387 16.93 -0.37 7.26
CA LEU A 387 17.18 1.08 7.36
C LEU A 387 15.88 1.90 7.26
N ASN A 388 14.95 1.49 6.40
CA ASN A 388 13.62 2.10 6.32
C ASN A 388 12.77 1.83 7.58
N THR A 389 12.90 0.64 8.18
CA THR A 389 12.25 0.30 9.47
C THR A 389 12.82 1.17 10.60
N ASP A 390 14.15 1.22 10.73
CA ASP A 390 14.86 2.05 11.70
C ASP A 390 14.45 3.55 11.52
N HIS A 391 14.28 4.04 10.28
CA HIS A 391 13.79 5.40 10.01
C HIS A 391 12.32 5.62 10.44
N LEU A 392 11.43 4.67 10.14
CA LEU A 392 10.02 4.75 10.52
C LEU A 392 9.82 4.64 12.05
N GLU A 393 10.60 3.80 12.74
CA GLU A 393 10.60 3.69 14.20
C GLU A 393 11.12 4.97 14.87
N ASN A 394 12.16 5.61 14.31
CA ASN A 394 12.59 6.94 14.74
C ASN A 394 11.47 7.97 14.56
N ARG A 395 10.80 8.03 13.39
CA ARG A 395 9.72 9.01 13.16
C ARG A 395 8.48 8.74 14.04
N ILE A 396 8.18 7.48 14.36
CA ILE A 396 7.15 7.11 15.35
C ILE A 396 7.56 7.57 16.76
N SER A 397 8.84 7.48 17.11
CA SER A 397 9.38 7.90 18.41
C SER A 397 9.34 9.42 18.57
N GLU A 398 9.76 10.18 17.54
CA GLU A 398 9.61 11.64 17.47
C GLU A 398 8.15 12.07 17.69
N LEU A 399 7.23 11.54 16.86
CA LEU A 399 5.79 11.83 16.96
C LEU A 399 5.18 11.40 18.31
N SER A 400 5.77 10.40 18.98
CA SER A 400 5.35 9.97 20.32
C SER A 400 5.88 10.88 21.42
N SER A 401 7.06 11.51 21.25
CA SER A 401 7.55 12.57 22.12
C SER A 401 6.72 13.84 21.94
N GLU A 402 6.55 14.32 20.70
CA GLU A 402 5.69 15.47 20.35
C GLU A 402 4.28 15.31 20.97
N LEU A 403 3.65 14.13 20.81
CA LEU A 403 2.34 13.82 21.40
C LEU A 403 2.35 13.68 22.94
N THR A 404 3.51 13.53 23.57
CA THR A 404 3.65 13.49 25.04
C THR A 404 3.87 14.89 25.58
N ASP A 405 4.66 15.72 24.91
CA ASP A 405 4.84 17.13 25.25
C ASP A 405 3.53 17.91 25.11
N GLU A 406 2.77 17.68 24.03
CA GLU A 406 1.40 18.24 23.84
C GLU A 406 0.39 17.75 24.89
N ARG A 407 0.59 16.57 25.49
CA ARG A 407 -0.21 16.14 26.66
C ARG A 407 0.21 16.86 27.93
N ASN A 408 1.52 17.04 28.14
CA ASN A 408 2.06 17.69 29.34
C ASN A 408 1.68 19.18 29.38
N THR A 409 1.70 19.87 28.24
CA THR A 409 1.21 21.25 28.11
C THR A 409 -0.31 21.31 28.26
N GLY A 410 -1.06 20.37 27.66
CA GLY A 410 -2.52 20.27 27.81
C GLY A 410 -2.98 19.99 29.26
N GLU A 411 -2.28 19.14 30.00
CA GLU A 411 -2.57 18.86 31.42
C GLU A 411 -2.19 20.06 32.29
N SER A 412 -1.05 20.73 32.01
CA SER A 412 -0.67 21.98 32.68
C SER A 412 -1.71 23.09 32.47
N ALA A 413 -2.19 23.27 31.24
CA ALA A 413 -3.26 24.23 30.91
C ALA A 413 -4.59 23.85 31.60
N SER A 414 -4.90 22.56 31.70
CA SER A 414 -6.08 22.10 32.45
C SER A 414 -5.96 22.33 33.95
N GLN A 415 -4.77 22.23 34.54
CA GLN A 415 -4.53 22.53 35.96
C GLN A 415 -4.68 24.03 36.24
N LEU A 416 -4.16 24.89 35.36
CA LEU A 416 -4.34 26.35 35.45
C LEU A 416 -5.83 26.73 35.34
N LEU A 417 -6.56 26.16 34.38
CA LEU A 417 -8.02 26.35 34.27
C LEU A 417 -8.77 25.87 35.51
N GLU A 418 -8.38 24.73 36.10
CA GLU A 418 -9.01 24.22 37.32
C GLU A 418 -8.76 25.16 38.52
N ALA A 419 -7.53 25.64 38.68
CA ALA A 419 -7.18 26.65 39.69
C ALA A 419 -8.00 27.94 39.53
N GLU A 420 -8.05 28.53 38.33
CA GLU A 420 -8.87 29.71 38.01
C GLU A 420 -10.36 29.48 38.29
N THR A 421 -10.93 28.31 37.96
CA THR A 421 -12.32 28.00 38.32
C THR A 421 -12.53 27.88 39.82
N SER A 422 -11.55 27.38 40.58
CA SER A 422 -11.64 27.28 42.04
C SER A 422 -11.55 28.64 42.73
N GLU A 423 -10.67 29.53 42.25
CA GLU A 423 -10.56 30.93 42.68
C GLU A 423 -11.84 31.69 42.35
N ARG A 424 -12.38 31.53 41.13
CA ARG A 424 -13.67 32.10 40.74
C ARG A 424 -14.81 31.65 41.65
N VAL A 425 -14.92 30.36 41.96
CA VAL A 425 -15.95 29.85 42.87
C VAL A 425 -15.77 30.38 44.29
N ARG A 426 -14.53 30.56 44.77
CA ARG A 426 -14.27 31.23 46.05
C ARG A 426 -14.73 32.68 46.01
N LEU A 427 -14.36 33.44 44.98
CA LEU A 427 -14.74 34.85 44.82
C LEU A 427 -16.27 35.03 44.66
N GLU A 428 -16.95 34.14 43.93
CA GLU A 428 -18.42 34.15 43.83
C GLU A 428 -19.11 33.82 45.16
N LYS A 429 -18.46 33.06 46.06
CA LYS A 429 -18.91 32.87 47.44
C LYS A 429 -18.61 34.09 48.30
N ASP A 430 -17.37 34.57 48.30
CA ASP A 430 -16.91 35.72 49.09
C ASP A 430 -17.77 36.96 48.78
N MET A 431 -18.14 37.17 47.50
CA MET A 431 -19.08 38.20 47.05
C MET A 431 -20.48 38.04 47.66
N LYS A 432 -21.03 36.81 47.73
CA LYS A 432 -22.34 36.53 48.36
C LYS A 432 -22.29 36.73 49.87
N ASP A 433 -21.22 36.29 50.52
CA ASP A 433 -20.99 36.51 51.95
C ASP A 433 -20.80 38.01 52.26
N LEU A 434 -20.23 38.80 51.34
CA LEU A 434 -20.11 40.25 51.45
C LEU A 434 -21.43 40.98 51.20
N GLN A 435 -22.22 40.55 50.22
CA GLN A 435 -23.58 41.05 49.97
C GLN A 435 -24.48 40.82 51.20
N ALA A 436 -24.46 39.62 51.78
CA ALA A 436 -25.22 39.31 53.00
C ALA A 436 -24.77 40.17 54.20
N LYS A 437 -23.48 40.48 54.33
CA LYS A 437 -22.96 41.42 55.35
C LYS A 437 -23.42 42.85 55.08
N PHE A 438 -23.43 43.30 53.83
CA PHE A 438 -23.94 44.62 53.45
C PHE A 438 -25.44 44.76 53.76
N ASP A 439 -26.25 43.78 53.38
CA ASP A 439 -27.70 43.77 53.66
C ASP A 439 -28.01 43.67 55.16
N SER A 440 -27.15 43.00 55.94
CA SER A 440 -27.21 42.99 57.40
C SER A 440 -26.83 44.34 58.02
N MET A 441 -25.72 44.94 57.57
CA MET A 441 -25.25 46.24 58.07
C MET A 441 -26.23 47.36 57.72
N LYS A 442 -26.88 47.30 56.55
CA LYS A 442 -27.95 48.21 56.15
C LYS A 442 -29.13 48.17 57.13
N LYS A 443 -29.58 46.96 57.52
CA LYS A 443 -30.63 46.79 58.53
C LYS A 443 -30.22 47.28 59.92
N GLN A 444 -28.94 47.12 60.30
CA GLN A 444 -28.42 47.68 61.55
C GLN A 444 -28.36 49.22 61.51
N MET A 445 -28.02 49.81 60.37
CA MET A 445 -28.08 51.26 60.16
C MET A 445 -29.51 51.78 60.28
N GLU A 446 -30.47 51.13 59.59
CA GLU A 446 -31.91 51.44 59.67
C GLU A 446 -32.44 51.32 61.12
N SER A 447 -31.96 50.36 61.91
CA SER A 447 -32.27 50.23 63.35
C SER A 447 -31.68 51.36 64.18
N MET A 448 -30.38 51.65 63.99
CA MET A 448 -29.67 52.65 64.79
C MET A 448 -30.12 54.09 64.46
N GLU A 449 -30.63 54.35 63.24
CA GLU A 449 -31.31 55.61 62.90
C GLU A 449 -32.61 55.80 63.69
N MET A 450 -33.37 54.73 63.98
CA MET A 450 -34.53 54.78 64.88
C MET A 450 -34.10 55.00 66.34
N GLU A 451 -33.11 54.25 66.84
CA GLU A 451 -32.59 54.40 68.21
C GLU A 451 -32.04 55.81 68.46
N VAL A 452 -31.35 56.42 67.49
CA VAL A 452 -30.87 57.81 67.57
C VAL A 452 -32.03 58.81 67.55
N MET A 453 -33.17 58.48 66.93
CA MET A 453 -34.38 59.30 66.97
C MET A 453 -35.04 59.26 68.36
N GLU A 454 -35.11 58.09 69.00
CA GLU A 454 -35.59 57.93 70.39
C GLU A 454 -34.63 58.59 71.40
N ALA A 455 -33.32 58.39 71.27
CA ALA A 455 -32.33 58.99 72.16
C ALA A 455 -32.33 60.52 72.12
N ARG A 456 -32.69 61.13 70.97
CA ARG A 456 -32.88 62.58 70.83
C ARG A 456 -34.16 63.09 71.53
N LEU A 457 -35.20 62.27 71.63
CA LEU A 457 -36.37 62.58 72.45
C LEU A 457 -36.05 62.51 73.96
N ILE A 458 -35.30 61.49 74.39
CA ILE A 458 -34.94 61.30 75.81
C ILE A 458 -33.98 62.40 76.30
N ARG A 459 -32.91 62.70 75.55
CA ARG A 459 -31.90 63.69 75.98
C ARG A 459 -32.42 65.14 76.01
N ALA A 460 -33.62 65.39 75.45
CA ALA A 460 -34.32 66.67 75.63
C ALA A 460 -35.00 66.82 77.01
N SER A 461 -35.09 65.75 77.81
CA SER A 461 -35.79 65.73 79.11
C SER A 461 -34.88 65.71 80.35
N GLU A 462 -33.59 65.38 80.20
CA GLU A 462 -32.66 65.12 81.32
C GLU A 462 -31.73 66.31 81.65
N LEU A 463 -31.91 67.46 81.01
CA LEU A 463 -30.96 68.59 81.04
C LEU A 463 -31.16 69.51 82.27
N ASN A 464 -31.25 68.96 83.49
CA ASN A 464 -31.65 69.71 84.70
C ASN A 464 -31.20 69.03 86.04
N GLY A 465 -30.00 69.32 86.59
CA GLY A 465 -29.57 68.85 87.94
C GLY A 465 -28.07 68.97 88.29
N GLU A 466 -27.74 69.27 89.56
CA GLU A 466 -26.47 69.83 90.11
C GLU A 466 -26.26 69.37 91.59
N MET A 467 -25.09 69.30 92.28
CA MET A 467 -23.63 69.38 91.97
C MET A 467 -22.78 68.70 93.13
N ASP A 468 -21.52 69.12 93.39
CA ASP A 468 -20.49 68.58 94.33
C ASP A 468 -20.56 69.05 95.81
N ASP A 469 -19.71 68.55 96.75
CA ASP A 469 -18.51 69.25 97.35
C ASP A 469 -17.80 68.49 98.53
N ASP A 470 -16.69 69.03 99.12
CA ASP A 470 -15.66 68.40 100.01
C ASP A 470 -15.31 69.17 101.35
N ASP A 471 -14.24 68.79 102.12
CA ASP A 471 -13.25 69.61 102.93
C ASP A 471 -12.69 69.02 104.30
N THR A 472 -11.82 69.76 105.04
CA THR A 472 -10.59 69.29 105.73
C THR A 472 -10.17 70.07 107.02
N GLY A 473 -9.19 69.58 107.82
CA GLY A 473 -8.24 70.47 108.57
C GLY A 473 -7.74 70.10 109.99
N GLY A 474 -6.56 70.64 110.41
CA GLY A 474 -6.10 70.72 111.83
C GLY A 474 -4.59 70.55 112.14
N GLU A 475 -3.88 71.58 112.65
CA GLU A 475 -2.43 71.73 112.42
C GLU A 475 -1.44 71.80 113.63
N TRP A 476 -1.81 71.65 114.91
CA TRP A 476 -0.86 71.93 116.04
C TRP A 476 -0.38 70.75 116.90
N ARG A 477 -1.01 69.58 116.80
CA ARG A 477 -0.37 68.29 117.16
C ARG A 477 0.98 68.14 116.44
N LEU A 478 0.99 68.68 115.22
CA LEU A 478 2.05 68.70 114.22
C LEU A 478 3.43 69.16 114.72
N LYS A 479 3.54 69.97 115.79
CA LYS A 479 4.83 70.52 116.25
C LYS A 479 5.61 69.66 117.24
N TYR A 480 4.95 68.98 118.19
CA TYR A 480 5.65 67.98 119.02
C TYR A 480 5.82 66.67 118.25
N GLU A 481 4.81 66.33 117.46
CA GLU A 481 4.98 65.35 116.39
C GLU A 481 6.04 65.78 115.36
N ARG A 482 6.46 67.05 115.21
CA ARG A 482 7.55 67.40 114.26
C ARG A 482 8.89 66.86 114.73
N ALA A 483 9.20 66.87 116.03
CA ALA A 483 10.47 66.37 116.54
C ALA A 483 10.52 64.84 116.57
N ILE A 484 9.41 64.19 116.99
CA ILE A 484 9.27 62.73 116.87
C ILE A 484 9.23 62.32 115.39
N ARG A 485 8.49 63.06 114.54
CA ARG A 485 8.61 62.90 113.09
C ARG A 485 10.02 63.18 112.62
N GLU A 486 10.83 64.11 113.10
CA GLU A 486 12.19 64.35 112.57
C GLU A 486 13.12 63.15 112.83
N ILE A 487 13.00 62.48 113.98
CA ILE A 487 13.73 61.24 114.26
C ILE A 487 13.13 60.07 113.48
N GLU A 488 11.80 59.95 113.44
CA GLU A 488 11.13 58.96 112.58
C GLU A 488 11.32 59.24 111.09
N PHE A 489 11.61 60.46 110.65
CA PHE A 489 11.73 60.94 109.27
C PHE A 489 13.18 60.90 108.86
N THR A 490 14.15 61.03 109.76
CA THR A 490 15.53 60.64 109.45
C THR A 490 15.66 59.11 109.41
N LYS A 491 14.96 58.38 110.29
CA LYS A 491 14.87 56.90 110.21
C LYS A 491 14.07 56.44 108.98
N LYS A 492 12.87 56.99 108.73
CA LYS A 492 12.06 56.72 107.54
C LYS A 492 12.74 57.24 106.29
N ARG A 493 13.45 58.37 106.29
CA ARG A 493 14.26 58.80 105.13
C ARG A 493 15.41 57.86 104.88
N LEU A 494 16.11 57.34 105.89
CA LEU A 494 17.17 56.35 105.66
C LEU A 494 16.62 54.98 105.24
N GLN A 495 15.45 54.59 105.74
CA GLN A 495 14.73 53.38 105.33
C GLN A 495 14.18 53.52 103.91
N GLN A 496 13.48 54.63 103.61
CA GLN A 496 13.00 55.01 102.28
C GLN A 496 14.17 55.21 101.31
N GLU A 497 15.28 55.83 101.71
CA GLU A 497 16.50 55.88 100.88
C GLU A 497 17.15 54.49 100.68
N PHE A 498 16.79 53.47 101.45
CA PHE A 498 17.17 52.08 101.21
C PHE A 498 16.14 51.35 100.35
N ASP A 499 14.85 51.57 100.60
CA ASP A 499 13.72 50.95 99.91
C ASP A 499 13.53 51.55 98.50
N ASP A 500 13.70 52.85 98.32
CA ASP A 500 13.81 53.56 97.04
C ASP A 500 15.03 53.07 96.26
N LYS A 501 16.19 52.87 96.90
CA LYS A 501 17.37 52.32 96.23
C LYS A 501 17.15 50.85 95.85
N LEU A 502 16.48 50.08 96.69
CA LEU A 502 16.10 48.70 96.42
C LEU A 502 15.01 48.61 95.34
N GLU A 503 14.08 49.55 95.28
CA GLU A 503 13.05 49.63 94.25
C GLU A 503 13.65 50.13 92.92
N VAL A 504 14.53 51.13 92.92
CA VAL A 504 15.30 51.55 91.75
C VAL A 504 16.17 50.39 91.24
N GLU A 505 16.85 49.65 92.11
CA GLU A 505 17.61 48.46 91.68
C GLU A 505 16.69 47.31 91.22
N GLN A 506 15.49 47.15 91.79
CA GLN A 506 14.50 46.21 91.26
C GLN A 506 13.88 46.67 89.93
N GLN A 507 13.70 47.98 89.70
CA GLN A 507 13.25 48.53 88.43
C GLN A 507 14.34 48.41 87.38
N ASN A 508 15.58 48.78 87.70
CA ASN A 508 16.78 48.57 86.88
C ASN A 508 16.91 47.08 86.51
N LYS A 509 16.82 46.18 87.48
CA LYS A 509 16.82 44.73 87.26
C LYS A 509 15.68 44.30 86.33
N ARG A 510 14.42 44.66 86.62
CA ARG A 510 13.25 44.34 85.76
C ARG A 510 13.36 44.97 84.37
N GLN A 511 14.08 46.07 84.21
CA GLN A 511 14.31 46.75 82.92
C GLN A 511 15.44 46.09 82.13
N LEU A 512 16.49 45.62 82.80
CA LEU A 512 17.55 44.79 82.22
C LEU A 512 17.02 43.40 81.83
N GLU A 513 16.20 42.77 82.68
CA GLU A 513 15.54 41.49 82.38
C GLU A 513 14.60 41.61 81.17
N ARG A 514 13.79 42.68 81.08
CA ARG A 514 13.03 43.00 79.85
C ARG A 514 13.96 43.19 78.66
N ARG A 515 14.98 44.06 78.77
CA ARG A 515 15.90 44.35 77.65
C ARG A 515 16.69 43.11 77.19
N ILE A 516 16.96 42.15 78.06
CA ILE A 516 17.53 40.84 77.70
C ILE A 516 16.50 39.99 76.95
N SER A 517 15.25 39.95 77.42
CA SER A 517 14.14 39.25 76.73
C SER A 517 13.86 39.86 75.35
N ASP A 518 13.90 41.20 75.23
CA ASP A 518 13.71 41.93 73.98
C ASP A 518 14.85 41.59 73.00
N LEU A 519 16.11 41.67 73.44
CA LEU A 519 17.27 41.29 72.62
C LEU A 519 17.30 39.79 72.25
N GLN A 520 16.72 38.92 73.07
CA GLN A 520 16.53 37.50 72.73
C GLN A 520 15.46 37.32 71.66
N ALA A 521 14.33 38.04 71.74
CA ALA A 521 13.30 38.05 70.71
C ALA A 521 13.83 38.60 69.37
N ASP A 522 14.55 39.73 69.39
CA ASP A 522 15.22 40.33 68.23
C ASP A 522 16.21 39.35 67.57
N ASN A 523 17.02 38.65 68.38
CA ASN A 523 17.95 37.63 67.87
C ASN A 523 17.20 36.45 67.22
N ASP A 524 16.12 35.98 67.85
CA ASP A 524 15.31 34.88 67.32
C ASP A 524 14.59 35.25 66.03
N GLU A 525 14.08 36.49 65.91
CA GLU A 525 13.50 37.02 64.68
C GLU A 525 14.56 37.24 63.60
N SER A 526 15.75 37.73 63.97
CA SER A 526 16.92 37.80 63.08
C SER A 526 17.32 36.42 62.55
N GLN A 527 17.32 35.37 63.39
CA GLN A 527 17.57 34.01 62.92
C GLN A 527 16.46 33.48 62.01
N ARG A 528 15.18 33.77 62.30
CA ARG A 528 14.03 33.38 61.44
C ARG A 528 14.11 34.07 60.09
N THR A 529 14.37 35.38 60.05
CA THR A 529 14.52 36.13 58.79
C THR A 529 15.75 35.68 58.00
N VAL A 530 16.89 35.41 58.63
CA VAL A 530 18.06 34.80 57.96
C VAL A 530 17.75 33.41 57.39
N GLN A 531 16.97 32.57 58.08
CA GLN A 531 16.53 31.28 57.55
C GLN A 531 15.55 31.43 56.36
N GLN A 532 14.61 32.37 56.43
CA GLN A 532 13.70 32.69 55.33
C GLN A 532 14.46 33.24 54.12
N LEU A 533 15.41 34.14 54.32
CA LEU A 533 16.28 34.68 53.28
C LEU A 533 17.13 33.59 52.64
N LYS A 534 17.73 32.68 53.42
CA LYS A 534 18.45 31.51 52.87
C LYS A 534 17.56 30.65 51.98
N LYS A 535 16.33 30.34 52.41
CA LYS A 535 15.34 29.60 51.59
C LYS A 535 14.96 30.38 50.32
N LYS A 536 14.76 31.70 50.42
CA LYS A 536 14.44 32.57 49.27
C LYS A 536 15.59 32.63 48.27
N THR A 537 16.84 32.79 48.73
CA THR A 537 18.04 32.77 47.87
C THR A 537 18.22 31.41 47.20
N GLN A 538 18.00 30.30 47.91
CA GLN A 538 18.06 28.97 47.31
C GLN A 538 17.00 28.79 46.22
N LYS A 539 15.75 29.20 46.47
CA LYS A 539 14.67 29.16 45.48
C LYS A 539 14.94 30.06 44.27
N LEU A 540 15.42 31.29 44.48
CA LEU A 540 15.82 32.20 43.40
C LEU A 540 17.01 31.64 42.59
N THR A 541 17.88 30.83 43.20
CA THR A 541 19.01 30.19 42.52
C THR A 541 18.56 29.01 41.64
N SER A 542 17.57 28.22 42.07
CA SER A 542 16.91 27.24 41.18
C SER A 542 16.15 27.94 40.06
N GLU A 543 15.35 28.98 40.35
CA GLU A 543 14.62 29.74 39.33
C GLU A 543 15.56 30.41 38.31
N LEU A 544 16.75 30.85 38.74
CA LEU A 544 17.82 31.36 37.86
C LEU A 544 18.49 30.25 37.02
N GLN A 545 18.54 29.01 37.51
CA GLN A 545 19.07 27.87 36.76
C GLN A 545 18.06 27.40 35.70
N ASP A 546 16.78 27.30 36.07
CA ASP A 546 15.70 26.88 35.19
C ASP A 546 15.46 27.92 34.08
N THR A 547 15.49 29.22 34.40
CA THR A 547 15.38 30.30 33.40
C THR A 547 16.59 30.37 32.46
N LYS A 548 17.79 29.98 32.89
CA LYS A 548 18.95 29.81 31.97
C LYS A 548 18.74 28.64 31.00
N LEU A 549 18.32 27.49 31.50
CA LEU A 549 18.04 26.32 30.65
C LEU A 549 16.92 26.62 29.63
N HIS A 550 15.89 27.37 30.03
CA HIS A 550 14.88 27.88 29.10
C HIS A 550 15.44 28.88 28.08
N LEU A 551 16.34 29.78 28.48
CA LEU A 551 16.99 30.73 27.56
C LEU A 551 17.88 30.00 26.54
N GLU A 552 18.69 29.04 26.98
CA GLU A 552 19.54 28.19 26.12
C GLU A 552 18.68 27.37 25.14
N GLY A 553 17.59 26.77 25.62
CA GLY A 553 16.61 26.06 24.78
C GLY A 553 15.93 26.96 23.73
N GLN A 554 15.56 28.19 24.10
CA GLN A 554 14.99 29.15 23.16
C GLN A 554 16.03 29.71 22.17
N GLN A 555 17.29 29.90 22.58
CA GLN A 555 18.38 30.28 21.69
C GLN A 555 18.67 29.19 20.65
N SER A 556 18.69 27.91 21.07
CA SER A 556 18.81 26.76 20.17
C SER A 556 17.64 26.69 19.18
N ARG A 557 16.40 26.80 19.68
CA ARG A 557 15.18 26.82 18.86
C ARG A 557 15.18 28.00 17.87
N ASN A 558 15.65 29.18 18.27
CA ASN A 558 15.75 30.33 17.39
C ASN A 558 16.83 30.14 16.31
N HIS A 559 17.99 29.55 16.65
CA HIS A 559 19.01 29.20 15.67
C HIS A 559 18.50 28.20 14.62
N ASP A 560 17.75 27.18 15.04
CA ASP A 560 17.11 26.24 14.11
C ASP A 560 15.99 26.88 13.27
N LEU A 561 15.26 27.86 13.81
CA LEU A 561 14.28 28.64 13.05
C LEU A 561 14.96 29.55 12.03
N GLU A 562 16.02 30.28 12.38
CA GLU A 562 16.83 31.04 11.42
C GLU A 562 17.40 30.14 10.32
N LYS A 563 17.91 28.95 10.69
CA LYS A 563 18.46 27.97 9.76
C LYS A 563 17.40 27.37 8.82
N LYS A 564 16.15 27.26 9.27
CA LYS A 564 14.99 26.89 8.43
C LYS A 564 14.54 28.06 7.55
N GLN A 565 14.52 29.29 8.08
CA GLN A 565 14.19 30.49 7.31
C GLN A 565 15.16 30.68 6.15
N ARG A 566 16.48 30.68 6.41
CA ARG A 566 17.52 30.80 5.36
C ARG A 566 17.47 29.69 4.30
N LYS A 567 16.95 28.51 4.65
CA LYS A 567 16.66 27.45 3.66
C LYS A 567 15.44 27.79 2.82
N PHE A 568 14.33 28.15 3.46
CA PHE A 568 13.09 28.55 2.78
C PHE A 568 13.31 29.75 1.85
N ASP A 569 14.06 30.77 2.28
CA ASP A 569 14.43 31.93 1.46
C ASP A 569 15.24 31.50 0.22
N GLY A 570 16.15 30.53 0.37
CA GLY A 570 16.92 29.94 -0.72
C GLY A 570 16.06 29.11 -1.68
N GLU A 571 15.21 28.25 -1.15
CA GLU A 571 14.24 27.44 -1.90
C GLU A 571 13.28 28.35 -2.71
N GLN A 572 12.82 29.46 -2.09
CA GLN A 572 12.02 30.50 -2.74
C GLN A 572 12.80 31.22 -3.84
N SER A 573 14.09 31.55 -3.65
CA SER A 573 14.93 32.12 -4.72
C SER A 573 15.06 31.15 -5.90
N THR A 574 15.38 29.88 -5.64
CA THR A 574 15.50 28.88 -6.72
C THR A 574 14.19 28.69 -7.48
N ALA A 575 13.03 28.69 -6.79
CA ALA A 575 11.73 28.61 -7.44
C ALA A 575 11.41 29.85 -8.30
N GLN A 576 11.82 31.05 -7.88
CA GLN A 576 11.69 32.27 -8.70
C GLN A 576 12.59 32.23 -9.94
N GLU A 577 13.83 31.73 -9.81
CA GLU A 577 14.74 31.51 -10.94
C GLU A 577 14.22 30.43 -11.90
N GLU A 578 13.57 29.38 -11.41
CA GLU A 578 12.90 28.36 -12.22
C GLU A 578 11.73 28.94 -13.00
N VAL A 579 10.83 29.68 -12.34
CA VAL A 579 9.70 30.35 -13.00
C VAL A 579 10.18 31.34 -14.06
N GLN A 580 11.31 32.04 -13.84
CA GLN A 580 11.87 32.94 -14.85
C GLN A 580 12.59 32.19 -15.98
N ARG A 581 13.27 31.07 -15.71
CA ARG A 581 13.80 30.18 -16.76
C ARG A 581 12.69 29.59 -17.62
N GLU A 582 11.61 29.11 -17.01
CA GLU A 582 10.42 28.59 -17.71
C GLU A 582 9.77 29.66 -18.59
N ARG A 583 9.60 30.90 -18.10
CA ARG A 583 9.14 32.03 -18.94
C ARG A 583 10.04 32.25 -20.15
N ASN A 584 11.36 32.34 -19.93
CA ASN A 584 12.33 32.57 -21.00
C ASN A 584 12.33 31.41 -22.03
N LEU A 585 12.14 30.16 -21.58
CA LEU A 585 12.04 28.98 -22.45
C LEU A 585 10.73 28.99 -23.26
N ARG A 586 9.62 29.32 -22.61
CA ARG A 586 8.28 29.40 -23.22
C ARG A 586 8.20 30.50 -24.27
N GLU A 587 8.88 31.63 -24.07
CA GLU A 587 9.03 32.65 -25.10
C GLU A 587 9.93 32.22 -26.27
N LYS A 588 10.99 31.42 -26.04
CA LYS A 588 11.80 30.85 -27.14
C LYS A 588 10.98 29.89 -27.99
N LEU A 589 10.29 28.95 -27.35
CA LEU A 589 9.40 27.99 -28.02
C LEU A 589 8.24 28.69 -28.75
N ALA A 590 7.75 29.83 -28.26
CA ALA A 590 6.79 30.66 -28.99
C ALA A 590 7.39 31.24 -30.29
N ARG A 591 8.59 31.84 -30.21
CA ARG A 591 9.30 32.36 -31.39
C ARG A 591 9.63 31.26 -32.41
N GLU A 592 10.10 30.10 -31.96
CA GLU A 592 10.37 28.93 -32.80
C GLU A 592 9.09 28.41 -33.49
N LYS A 593 7.97 28.32 -32.75
CA LYS A 593 6.66 27.96 -33.32
C LYS A 593 6.22 28.97 -34.38
N ASP A 594 6.42 30.27 -34.15
CA ASP A 594 6.00 31.31 -35.10
C ASP A 594 6.89 31.31 -36.35
N ILE A 595 8.20 31.02 -36.22
CA ILE A 595 9.11 30.76 -37.36
C ILE A 595 8.67 29.53 -38.16
N LEU A 596 8.45 28.39 -37.50
CA LEU A 596 7.96 27.16 -38.14
C LEU A 596 6.59 27.36 -38.82
N SER A 597 5.74 28.24 -38.27
CA SER A 597 4.46 28.60 -38.88
C SER A 597 4.65 29.41 -40.16
N ALA A 598 5.65 30.31 -40.21
CA ALA A 598 6.03 31.05 -41.41
C ALA A 598 6.70 30.15 -42.46
N GLU A 599 7.53 29.18 -42.04
CA GLU A 599 8.11 28.17 -42.94
C GLU A 599 7.03 27.28 -43.57
N VAL A 600 6.06 26.79 -42.78
CA VAL A 600 4.91 26.02 -43.29
C VAL A 600 4.03 26.86 -44.24
N PHE A 601 3.91 28.17 -44.01
CA PHE A 601 3.22 29.07 -44.94
C PHE A 601 4.00 29.24 -46.25
N SER A 602 5.32 29.47 -46.16
CA SER A 602 6.22 29.58 -47.32
C SER A 602 6.25 28.30 -48.17
N LEU A 603 6.33 27.11 -47.53
CA LEU A 603 6.30 25.83 -48.23
C LEU A 603 4.95 25.55 -48.91
N ARG A 604 3.84 26.04 -48.34
CA ARG A 604 2.52 25.98 -49.01
C ARG A 604 2.46 26.89 -50.23
N GLN A 605 2.97 28.13 -50.12
CA GLN A 605 3.04 29.05 -51.26
C GLN A 605 3.94 28.48 -52.37
N GLN A 606 5.09 27.89 -52.03
CA GLN A 606 5.97 27.23 -53.00
C GLN A 606 5.31 26.01 -53.66
N LEU A 607 4.50 25.24 -52.91
CA LEU A 607 3.72 24.14 -53.49
C LEU A 607 2.65 24.66 -54.47
N GLU A 608 1.94 25.73 -54.10
CA GLU A 608 0.91 26.36 -54.93
C GLU A 608 1.51 26.99 -56.21
N GLU A 609 2.70 27.60 -56.12
CA GLU A 609 3.50 28.03 -57.28
C GLU A 609 3.95 26.84 -58.15
N LYS A 610 4.29 25.69 -57.55
CA LYS A 610 4.69 24.48 -58.28
C LYS A 610 3.50 23.78 -58.96
N ASP A 611 2.32 23.81 -58.37
CA ASP A 611 1.09 23.33 -59.01
C ASP A 611 0.71 24.23 -60.19
N VAL A 612 0.90 25.55 -60.09
CA VAL A 612 0.74 26.49 -61.21
C VAL A 612 1.79 26.25 -62.32
N ASP A 613 3.06 26.04 -61.96
CA ASP A 613 4.11 25.62 -62.93
C ASP A 613 3.72 24.32 -63.64
N LEU A 614 3.23 23.31 -62.92
CA LEU A 614 2.80 22.03 -63.47
C LEU A 614 1.60 22.19 -64.42
N CYS A 615 0.62 23.03 -64.06
CA CYS A 615 -0.47 23.38 -64.99
C CYS A 615 0.06 24.07 -66.26
N ALA A 616 0.98 25.02 -66.13
CA ALA A 616 1.58 25.70 -67.28
C ALA A 616 2.48 24.78 -68.14
N ILE A 617 3.12 23.78 -67.54
CA ILE A 617 3.88 22.73 -68.24
C ILE A 617 2.92 21.77 -68.95
N ASN A 618 1.84 21.33 -68.31
CA ASN A 618 0.85 20.45 -68.92
C ASN A 618 0.15 21.11 -70.12
N MET A 619 -0.23 22.39 -70.01
CA MET A 619 -0.78 23.14 -71.15
C MET A 619 0.24 23.29 -72.30
N LYS A 620 1.54 23.43 -72.00
CA LYS A 620 2.59 23.41 -73.03
C LYS A 620 2.81 22.02 -73.62
N LEU A 621 2.64 20.95 -72.83
CA LEU A 621 2.71 19.57 -73.30
C LEU A 621 1.57 19.29 -74.28
N GLU A 622 0.34 19.63 -73.92
CA GLU A 622 -0.85 19.50 -74.77
C GLU A 622 -0.74 20.37 -76.04
N GLN A 623 -0.17 21.58 -75.93
CA GLN A 623 0.14 22.44 -77.07
C GLN A 623 1.24 21.86 -77.98
N LEU A 624 2.29 21.26 -77.42
CA LEU A 624 3.34 20.57 -78.17
C LEU A 624 2.87 19.25 -78.77
N GLU A 625 1.92 18.54 -78.15
CA GLU A 625 1.26 17.36 -78.72
C GLU A 625 0.42 17.74 -79.94
N VAL A 626 -0.29 18.88 -79.89
CA VAL A 626 -0.98 19.45 -81.06
C VAL A 626 0.00 19.87 -82.15
N GLU A 627 1.09 20.58 -81.82
CA GLU A 627 2.12 20.95 -82.81
C GLU A 627 2.81 19.71 -83.42
N LEU A 628 3.06 18.66 -82.64
CA LEU A 628 3.61 17.39 -83.10
C LEU A 628 2.62 16.62 -83.97
N GLN A 629 1.32 16.69 -83.67
CA GLN A 629 0.25 16.13 -84.49
C GLN A 629 0.09 16.87 -85.82
N ASP A 630 0.23 18.20 -85.85
CA ASP A 630 0.27 19.00 -87.07
C ASP A 630 1.52 18.71 -87.92
N VAL A 631 2.72 18.65 -87.31
CA VAL A 631 3.96 18.27 -88.02
C VAL A 631 3.85 16.87 -88.61
N ASN A 632 3.27 15.91 -87.88
CA ASN A 632 3.04 14.54 -88.34
C ASN A 632 1.89 14.42 -89.35
N SER A 633 1.19 15.51 -89.71
CA SER A 633 0.18 15.54 -90.77
C SER A 633 0.75 15.84 -92.16
N GLN A 634 1.95 16.42 -92.23
CA GLN A 634 2.50 17.02 -93.46
C GLN A 634 3.43 16.09 -94.27
N GLU A 635 3.55 14.80 -93.92
CA GLU A 635 4.01 13.78 -94.88
C GLU A 635 3.06 12.58 -94.99
N SER A 636 2.30 12.56 -96.08
CA SER A 636 1.37 11.49 -96.46
C SER A 636 2.08 10.16 -96.75
N LYS A 637 1.40 9.03 -96.45
CA LYS A 637 1.10 7.90 -97.39
C LYS A 637 0.28 6.79 -96.69
N ASP A 638 -0.24 5.86 -97.48
CA ASP A 638 -1.08 4.74 -97.04
C ASP A 638 -0.36 3.72 -96.15
N GLU A 639 -1.01 3.29 -95.06
CA GLU A 639 -1.02 1.90 -94.52
C GLU A 639 -1.79 1.80 -93.19
N ALA A 640 -1.86 2.89 -92.42
CA ALA A 640 -2.30 2.86 -91.01
C ALA A 640 -3.76 2.42 -90.76
N SER A 641 -4.68 2.61 -91.71
CA SER A 641 -6.13 2.42 -91.49
C SER A 641 -6.56 0.95 -91.35
N GLN A 642 -5.99 0.03 -92.13
CA GLN A 642 -6.27 -1.42 -91.97
C GLN A 642 -5.53 -2.03 -90.79
N ALA A 643 -4.35 -1.50 -90.43
CA ALA A 643 -3.60 -1.95 -89.27
C ALA A 643 -4.31 -1.59 -87.95
N LYS A 644 -4.88 -0.38 -87.84
CA LYS A 644 -5.54 0.09 -86.61
C LYS A 644 -6.77 -0.75 -86.24
N ILE A 645 -7.60 -1.13 -87.21
CA ILE A 645 -8.76 -2.00 -86.97
C ILE A 645 -8.33 -3.43 -86.59
N LYS A 646 -7.34 -4.01 -87.28
CA LYS A 646 -6.82 -5.35 -86.92
C LYS A 646 -6.09 -5.36 -85.57
N LYS A 647 -5.48 -4.25 -85.17
CA LYS A 647 -4.92 -4.09 -83.82
C LYS A 647 -6.02 -3.88 -82.77
N GLN A 648 -7.01 -3.02 -83.01
CA GLN A 648 -8.11 -2.82 -82.05
C GLN A 648 -8.99 -4.06 -81.88
N LEU A 649 -9.14 -4.90 -82.92
CA LEU A 649 -9.77 -6.21 -82.77
C LEU A 649 -8.90 -7.09 -81.85
N ARG A 650 -7.60 -7.25 -82.12
CA ARG A 650 -6.70 -8.06 -81.30
C ARG A 650 -6.49 -7.55 -79.89
N ASP A 651 -6.47 -6.24 -79.67
CA ASP A 651 -6.31 -5.61 -78.35
C ASP A 651 -7.62 -5.71 -77.53
N LEU A 652 -8.77 -5.93 -78.17
CA LEU A 652 -10.05 -6.23 -77.51
C LEU A 652 -10.29 -7.73 -77.35
N GLU A 653 -9.90 -8.57 -78.32
CA GLU A 653 -9.85 -10.03 -78.18
C GLU A 653 -8.85 -10.43 -77.09
N ALA A 654 -7.68 -9.77 -77.04
CA ALA A 654 -6.73 -9.91 -75.94
C ALA A 654 -7.34 -9.42 -74.63
N LYS A 655 -7.98 -8.24 -74.55
CA LYS A 655 -8.60 -7.80 -73.29
C LYS A 655 -9.78 -8.64 -72.83
N VAL A 656 -10.58 -9.20 -73.75
CA VAL A 656 -11.61 -10.18 -73.41
C VAL A 656 -10.96 -11.46 -72.90
N LYS A 657 -9.92 -11.96 -73.59
CA LYS A 657 -9.18 -13.15 -73.14
C LYS A 657 -8.41 -12.94 -71.84
N ASP A 658 -7.84 -11.76 -71.60
CA ASP A 658 -7.17 -11.36 -70.37
C ASP A 658 -8.20 -11.23 -69.23
N GLN A 659 -9.43 -10.79 -69.52
CA GLN A 659 -10.52 -10.76 -68.54
C GLN A 659 -11.19 -12.13 -68.35
N GLU A 660 -11.18 -13.01 -69.36
CA GLU A 660 -11.59 -14.41 -69.23
C GLU A 660 -10.53 -15.20 -68.46
N GLU A 661 -9.23 -14.94 -68.67
CA GLU A 661 -8.13 -15.51 -67.88
C GLU A 661 -8.06 -14.90 -66.47
N GLU A 662 -8.35 -13.61 -66.28
CA GLU A 662 -8.48 -13.01 -64.94
C GLU A 662 -9.76 -13.51 -64.23
N LEU A 663 -10.84 -13.84 -64.96
CA LEU A 663 -12.02 -14.50 -64.41
C LEU A 663 -11.80 -15.99 -64.14
N ASP A 664 -11.01 -16.71 -64.94
CA ASP A 664 -10.63 -18.11 -64.70
C ASP A 664 -9.54 -18.23 -63.62
N GLU A 665 -8.66 -17.23 -63.46
CA GLU A 665 -7.76 -17.11 -62.31
C GLU A 665 -8.52 -16.71 -61.05
N GLN A 666 -9.52 -15.83 -61.13
CA GLN A 666 -10.41 -15.56 -60.00
C GLN A 666 -11.30 -16.76 -59.68
N ALA A 667 -11.85 -17.47 -60.66
CA ALA A 667 -12.63 -18.69 -60.46
C ALA A 667 -11.75 -19.85 -59.97
N GLY A 668 -10.52 -19.97 -60.45
CA GLY A 668 -9.52 -20.91 -59.99
C GLY A 668 -9.01 -20.58 -58.58
N THR A 669 -8.86 -19.30 -58.25
CA THR A 669 -8.54 -18.82 -56.89
C THR A 669 -9.72 -19.04 -55.96
N ILE A 670 -10.96 -18.79 -56.40
CA ILE A 670 -12.19 -19.12 -55.66
C ILE A 670 -12.28 -20.63 -55.47
N GLN A 671 -12.03 -21.46 -56.49
CA GLN A 671 -12.07 -22.91 -56.40
C GLN A 671 -10.92 -23.47 -55.56
N MET A 672 -9.76 -22.81 -55.52
CA MET A 672 -8.67 -23.10 -54.57
C MET A 672 -9.02 -22.66 -53.15
N LEU A 673 -9.69 -21.54 -52.96
CA LEU A 673 -10.20 -21.07 -51.66
C LEU A 673 -11.37 -21.93 -51.18
N GLU A 674 -12.19 -22.47 -52.08
CA GLU A 674 -13.24 -23.44 -51.79
C GLU A 674 -12.67 -24.82 -51.54
N GLN A 675 -11.62 -25.26 -52.24
CA GLN A 675 -10.85 -26.45 -51.89
C GLN A 675 -10.07 -26.29 -50.57
N ALA A 676 -9.59 -25.09 -50.25
CA ALA A 676 -8.90 -24.80 -48.99
C ALA A 676 -9.91 -24.72 -47.84
N LYS A 677 -11.07 -24.08 -48.06
CA LYS A 677 -12.23 -24.11 -47.17
C LYS A 677 -12.72 -25.53 -46.97
N LEU A 678 -12.91 -26.32 -48.03
CA LEU A 678 -13.35 -27.71 -47.93
C LEU A 678 -12.29 -28.58 -47.24
N ARG A 679 -10.99 -28.36 -47.48
CA ARG A 679 -9.93 -28.99 -46.68
C ARG A 679 -9.99 -28.57 -45.21
N LEU A 680 -10.24 -27.30 -44.91
CA LEU A 680 -10.38 -26.79 -43.54
C LEU A 680 -11.69 -27.24 -42.87
N GLU A 681 -12.78 -27.44 -43.62
CA GLU A 681 -14.06 -27.95 -43.14
C GLU A 681 -13.98 -29.47 -42.94
N MET A 682 -13.36 -30.21 -43.87
CA MET A 682 -13.01 -31.62 -43.68
C MET A 682 -11.98 -31.82 -42.57
N GLU A 683 -11.03 -30.90 -42.36
CA GLU A 683 -10.07 -30.95 -41.26
C GLU A 683 -10.71 -30.53 -39.93
N MET A 684 -11.64 -29.57 -39.92
CA MET A 684 -12.47 -29.25 -38.76
C MET A 684 -13.41 -30.41 -38.41
N GLU A 685 -13.99 -31.08 -39.39
CA GLU A 685 -14.86 -32.24 -39.17
C GLU A 685 -14.05 -33.50 -38.81
N ARG A 686 -12.85 -33.65 -39.36
CA ARG A 686 -11.84 -34.62 -38.89
C ARG A 686 -11.43 -34.30 -37.46
N LEU A 687 -11.24 -33.03 -37.10
CA LEU A 687 -10.96 -32.60 -35.72
C LEU A 687 -12.15 -32.84 -34.81
N ARG A 688 -13.39 -32.62 -35.26
CA ARG A 688 -14.60 -32.99 -34.51
C ARG A 688 -14.70 -34.50 -34.32
N GLN A 689 -14.44 -35.30 -35.35
CA GLN A 689 -14.44 -36.76 -35.21
C GLN A 689 -13.30 -37.26 -34.32
N THR A 690 -12.10 -36.67 -34.38
CA THR A 690 -11.03 -37.01 -33.43
C THR A 690 -11.31 -36.49 -32.03
N HIS A 691 -11.91 -35.31 -31.85
CA HIS A 691 -12.31 -34.82 -30.53
C HIS A 691 -13.50 -35.60 -29.96
N SER A 692 -14.44 -36.06 -30.79
CA SER A 692 -15.52 -36.96 -30.39
C SER A 692 -14.95 -38.30 -29.96
N LYS A 693 -14.00 -38.87 -30.71
CA LYS A 693 -13.30 -40.11 -30.33
C LYS A 693 -12.33 -39.92 -29.15
N GLU A 694 -11.78 -38.72 -28.95
CA GLU A 694 -11.04 -38.36 -27.73
C GLU A 694 -11.98 -38.14 -26.55
N ILE A 695 -13.25 -37.74 -26.75
CA ILE A 695 -14.27 -37.65 -25.70
C ILE A 695 -14.75 -39.06 -25.35
N GLU A 696 -15.11 -39.89 -26.32
CA GLU A 696 -15.42 -41.31 -26.11
C GLU A 696 -14.24 -42.03 -25.42
N SER A 697 -13.00 -41.84 -25.90
CA SER A 697 -11.81 -42.39 -25.25
C SER A 697 -11.51 -41.77 -23.87
N LYS A 698 -12.04 -40.58 -23.55
CA LYS A 698 -11.94 -39.99 -22.20
C LYS A 698 -13.02 -40.50 -21.27
N ASP A 699 -14.21 -40.75 -21.78
CA ASP A 699 -15.31 -41.36 -21.04
C ASP A 699 -15.00 -42.85 -20.80
N ASP A 700 -14.35 -43.53 -21.75
CA ASP A 700 -13.73 -44.85 -21.55
C ASP A 700 -12.56 -44.80 -20.54
N GLU A 701 -11.64 -43.82 -20.62
CA GLU A 701 -10.61 -43.62 -19.57
C GLU A 701 -11.27 -43.37 -18.20
N VAL A 702 -12.33 -42.57 -18.13
CA VAL A 702 -13.06 -42.23 -16.89
C VAL A 702 -13.84 -43.44 -16.36
N GLU A 703 -14.42 -44.27 -17.22
CA GLU A 703 -15.14 -45.48 -16.80
C GLU A 703 -14.17 -46.63 -16.48
N GLU A 704 -13.01 -46.75 -17.15
CA GLU A 704 -11.93 -47.63 -16.68
C GLU A 704 -11.37 -47.13 -15.33
N ILE A 705 -11.23 -45.82 -15.13
CA ILE A 705 -10.86 -45.23 -13.84
C ILE A 705 -11.93 -45.49 -12.78
N ARG A 706 -13.23 -45.37 -13.08
CA ARG A 706 -14.33 -45.74 -12.17
C ARG A 706 -14.33 -47.22 -11.85
N GLN A 707 -14.13 -48.09 -12.84
CA GLN A 707 -13.98 -49.52 -12.61
C GLN A 707 -12.71 -49.84 -11.81
N SER A 708 -11.62 -49.10 -11.98
CA SER A 708 -10.38 -49.23 -11.23
C SER A 708 -10.56 -48.79 -9.78
N TYR A 709 -11.25 -47.68 -9.53
CA TYR A 709 -11.65 -47.25 -8.19
C TYR A 709 -12.69 -48.19 -7.57
N SER A 710 -13.63 -48.75 -8.33
CA SER A 710 -14.59 -49.75 -7.84
C SER A 710 -13.89 -51.08 -7.50
N LYS A 711 -12.92 -51.52 -8.32
CA LYS A 711 -12.07 -52.69 -8.02
C LYS A 711 -11.21 -52.44 -6.78
N LYS A 712 -10.63 -51.24 -6.61
CA LYS A 712 -9.93 -50.84 -5.38
C LYS A 712 -10.85 -50.73 -4.18
N LEU A 713 -12.07 -50.21 -4.34
CA LEU A 713 -13.03 -50.06 -3.25
C LEU A 713 -13.47 -51.46 -2.78
N LYS A 714 -13.76 -52.38 -3.70
CA LYS A 714 -13.96 -53.81 -3.41
C LYS A 714 -12.72 -54.50 -2.81
N GLN A 715 -11.52 -54.07 -3.16
CA GLN A 715 -10.28 -54.57 -2.54
C GLN A 715 -10.12 -54.02 -1.11
N MET A 716 -10.51 -52.78 -0.84
CA MET A 716 -10.52 -52.19 0.52
C MET A 716 -11.66 -52.77 1.37
N GLU A 717 -12.82 -53.05 0.79
CA GLU A 717 -13.93 -53.79 1.42
C GLU A 717 -13.46 -55.22 1.76
N GLY A 718 -12.82 -55.92 0.82
CA GLY A 718 -12.23 -57.23 1.05
C GLY A 718 -11.12 -57.21 2.10
N GLN A 719 -10.29 -56.16 2.16
CA GLN A 719 -9.30 -55.99 3.23
C GLN A 719 -9.93 -55.66 4.58
N LEU A 720 -11.07 -54.95 4.61
CA LEU A 720 -11.86 -54.74 5.83
C LEU A 720 -12.55 -56.03 6.29
N GLU A 721 -12.95 -56.89 5.36
CA GLU A 721 -13.50 -58.22 5.65
C GLU A 721 -12.41 -59.20 6.11
N GLU A 722 -11.22 -59.19 5.48
CA GLU A 722 -10.03 -59.92 5.94
C GLU A 722 -9.56 -59.44 7.33
N GLU A 723 -9.46 -58.13 7.59
CA GLU A 723 -9.15 -57.58 8.92
C GLU A 723 -10.25 -57.90 9.95
N TYR A 724 -11.53 -57.96 9.53
CA TYR A 724 -12.63 -58.38 10.40
C TYR A 724 -12.53 -59.88 10.75
N ASP A 725 -12.22 -60.74 9.77
CA ASP A 725 -12.06 -62.18 9.99
C ASP A 725 -10.75 -62.52 10.71
N GLU A 726 -9.65 -61.82 10.44
CA GLU A 726 -8.40 -61.89 11.24
C GLU A 726 -8.67 -61.41 12.67
N LYS A 727 -9.46 -60.35 12.88
CA LYS A 727 -9.90 -59.93 14.23
C LYS A 727 -10.81 -60.96 14.89
N GLN A 728 -11.73 -61.62 14.18
CA GLN A 728 -12.55 -62.71 14.72
C GLN A 728 -11.73 -63.96 15.00
N LYS A 729 -10.70 -64.23 14.21
CA LYS A 729 -9.72 -65.31 14.37
C LYS A 729 -8.81 -65.03 15.57
N VAL A 730 -8.27 -63.83 15.73
CA VAL A 730 -7.54 -63.39 16.94
C VAL A 730 -8.46 -63.38 18.16
N LEU A 731 -9.76 -63.08 18.04
CA LEU A 731 -10.72 -63.26 19.13
C LEU A 731 -11.09 -64.73 19.40
N LYS A 732 -10.98 -65.64 18.42
CA LYS A 732 -11.05 -67.10 18.65
C LYS A 732 -9.77 -67.60 19.32
N GLU A 733 -8.61 -67.25 18.80
CA GLU A 733 -7.30 -67.59 19.35
C GLU A 733 -7.11 -67.02 20.77
N LYS A 734 -7.61 -65.81 21.04
CA LYS A 734 -7.68 -65.26 22.41
C LYS A 734 -8.58 -66.11 23.31
N ARG A 735 -9.82 -66.42 22.91
CA ARG A 735 -10.71 -67.31 23.69
C ARG A 735 -10.12 -68.70 23.86
N GLU A 736 -9.39 -69.21 22.87
CA GLU A 736 -8.65 -70.46 22.94
C GLU A 736 -7.46 -70.35 23.90
N LEU A 737 -6.72 -69.24 23.93
CA LEU A 737 -5.62 -69.01 24.86
C LEU A 737 -6.12 -68.83 26.30
N GLU A 738 -7.24 -68.12 26.50
CA GLU A 738 -7.96 -68.03 27.78
C GLU A 738 -8.49 -69.41 28.21
N SER A 739 -9.05 -70.19 27.29
CA SER A 739 -9.48 -71.58 27.54
C SER A 739 -8.30 -72.52 27.81
N LYS A 740 -7.17 -72.35 27.13
CA LYS A 740 -5.93 -73.12 27.34
C LYS A 740 -5.34 -72.77 28.71
N LEU A 741 -5.36 -71.50 29.10
CA LEU A 741 -4.95 -71.01 30.42
C LEU A 741 -5.84 -71.59 31.54
N LEU A 742 -7.17 -71.58 31.37
CA LEU A 742 -8.09 -72.26 32.30
C LEU A 742 -7.81 -73.77 32.35
N SER A 743 -7.62 -74.43 31.21
CA SER A 743 -7.34 -75.87 31.17
C SER A 743 -6.00 -76.23 31.82
N ALA A 744 -5.00 -75.35 31.73
CA ALA A 744 -3.70 -75.49 32.39
C ALA A 744 -3.77 -75.26 33.91
N GLN A 745 -4.84 -74.64 34.41
CA GLN A 745 -5.17 -74.57 35.84
C GLN A 745 -6.03 -75.76 36.32
N SER A 746 -6.54 -76.61 35.41
CA SER A 746 -7.43 -77.73 35.73
C SER A 746 -6.87 -79.09 35.29
N GLN A 747 -6.02 -79.66 36.16
CA GLN A 747 -5.55 -81.05 36.14
C GLN A 747 -4.57 -81.41 35.00
N GLU A 748 -3.44 -82.11 35.23
CA GLU A 748 -3.12 -83.15 36.22
C GLU A 748 -3.93 -84.45 36.04
N ARG A 749 -3.70 -85.19 34.93
CA ARG A 749 -3.44 -86.64 34.97
C ARG A 749 -3.14 -87.28 33.61
N SER A 750 -2.34 -88.36 33.69
CA SER A 750 -2.24 -89.51 32.78
C SER A 750 -2.35 -89.26 31.27
N GLY A 751 -1.21 -89.37 30.58
CA GLY A 751 -1.20 -89.57 29.14
C GLY A 751 -1.61 -91.00 28.72
N ASP A 752 -1.95 -91.09 27.44
CA ASP A 752 -1.89 -92.28 26.57
C ASP A 752 -2.81 -93.50 26.82
N VAL A 753 -2.89 -94.38 25.82
CA VAL A 753 -3.60 -95.67 25.77
C VAL A 753 -5.14 -95.60 25.89
N GLU A 754 -5.77 -94.54 25.35
CA GLU A 754 -7.23 -94.56 25.10
C GLU A 754 -7.67 -93.96 23.74
N THR A 755 -6.72 -93.71 22.85
CA THR A 755 -6.95 -93.29 21.45
C THR A 755 -7.76 -94.33 20.66
N GLU A 756 -7.54 -95.63 20.87
CA GLU A 756 -8.24 -96.71 20.15
C GLU A 756 -9.73 -96.81 20.53
N LYS A 757 -10.11 -96.42 21.77
CA LYS A 757 -11.52 -96.38 22.18
C LYS A 757 -12.28 -95.17 21.63
N ARG A 758 -11.59 -94.06 21.29
CA ARG A 758 -12.24 -92.85 20.75
C ARG A 758 -12.91 -93.13 19.40
N LEU A 759 -12.21 -93.76 18.46
CA LEU A 759 -12.74 -94.06 17.11
C LEU A 759 -14.04 -94.90 17.13
N ARG A 760 -14.21 -95.81 18.10
CA ARG A 760 -15.48 -96.56 18.28
C ARG A 760 -16.57 -95.76 19.01
N LYS A 761 -16.21 -94.72 19.76
CA LYS A 761 -17.14 -93.79 20.42
C LYS A 761 -17.65 -92.75 19.42
N ASP A 762 -16.78 -92.23 18.57
CA ASP A 762 -17.12 -91.19 17.58
C ASP A 762 -18.03 -91.71 16.46
N LEU A 763 -17.95 -93.00 16.09
CA LEU A 763 -18.92 -93.66 15.20
C LEU A 763 -20.34 -93.78 15.80
N LYS A 764 -20.49 -93.75 17.14
CA LYS A 764 -21.80 -93.59 17.80
C LYS A 764 -22.20 -92.12 17.91
N ARG A 765 -21.22 -91.23 18.10
CA ARG A 765 -21.42 -89.78 18.21
C ARG A 765 -21.94 -89.16 16.91
N THR A 766 -21.44 -89.57 15.76
CA THR A 766 -21.97 -89.16 14.45
C THR A 766 -23.39 -89.66 14.20
N LYS A 767 -23.73 -90.88 14.64
CA LYS A 767 -25.10 -91.42 14.56
C LYS A 767 -26.08 -90.72 15.51
N ALA A 768 -25.63 -90.27 16.68
CA ALA A 768 -26.41 -89.42 17.57
C ALA A 768 -26.64 -88.02 16.95
N LEU A 769 -25.57 -87.35 16.52
CA LEU A 769 -25.65 -86.04 15.87
C LEU A 769 -26.55 -86.02 14.62
N LEU A 770 -26.64 -87.13 13.88
CA LEU A 770 -27.52 -87.24 12.72
C LEU A 770 -29.01 -87.40 13.13
N ALA A 771 -29.29 -88.00 14.30
CA ALA A 771 -30.63 -88.00 14.88
C ALA A 771 -30.99 -86.64 15.49
N ASP A 772 -30.06 -85.98 16.19
CA ASP A 772 -30.25 -84.63 16.73
C ASP A 772 -30.47 -83.61 15.59
N ALA A 773 -29.75 -83.72 14.47
CA ALA A 773 -29.97 -82.91 13.27
C ALA A 773 -31.34 -83.17 12.62
N GLN A 774 -31.84 -84.41 12.64
CA GLN A 774 -33.19 -84.73 12.17
C GLN A 774 -34.27 -84.08 13.05
N ILE A 775 -34.11 -84.15 14.37
CA ILE A 775 -35.00 -83.47 15.35
C ILE A 775 -34.93 -81.94 15.16
N MET A 776 -33.75 -81.38 14.89
CA MET A 776 -33.58 -79.94 14.65
C MET A 776 -34.25 -79.50 13.33
N LEU A 777 -34.18 -80.31 12.27
CA LEU A 777 -34.90 -80.07 11.02
C LEU A 777 -36.43 -80.15 11.20
N ASP A 778 -36.92 -81.08 12.01
CA ASP A 778 -38.35 -81.18 12.31
C ASP A 778 -38.82 -80.08 13.28
N HIS A 779 -37.93 -79.49 14.10
CA HIS A 779 -38.22 -78.26 14.85
C HIS A 779 -38.30 -77.03 13.91
N ILE A 780 -37.34 -76.89 12.98
CA ILE A 780 -37.33 -75.79 11.99
C ILE A 780 -38.56 -75.84 11.08
N LYS A 781 -39.03 -77.04 10.68
CA LYS A 781 -40.24 -77.20 9.87
C LYS A 781 -41.55 -76.82 10.56
N ASN A 782 -41.59 -76.82 11.89
CA ASN A 782 -42.83 -76.59 12.66
C ASN A 782 -42.89 -75.21 13.34
N ASN A 783 -41.80 -74.44 13.37
CA ASN A 783 -41.79 -73.06 13.85
C ASN A 783 -42.31 -72.09 12.77
N ALA A 784 -43.61 -72.10 12.52
CA ALA A 784 -44.28 -70.99 11.83
C ALA A 784 -44.27 -69.75 12.75
N PRO A 785 -43.71 -68.60 12.32
CA PRO A 785 -43.57 -67.43 13.19
C PRO A 785 -44.93 -66.90 13.62
N SER A 786 -45.08 -66.56 14.89
CA SER A 786 -46.36 -66.13 15.44
C SER A 786 -46.78 -64.77 14.89
N LYS A 787 -48.08 -64.49 14.88
CA LYS A 787 -48.61 -63.17 14.46
C LYS A 787 -48.03 -62.00 15.27
N ARG A 788 -47.48 -62.22 16.47
CA ARG A 788 -46.78 -61.18 17.25
C ARG A 788 -45.38 -60.92 16.72
N GLU A 789 -44.61 -61.94 16.40
CA GLU A 789 -43.26 -61.78 15.85
C GLU A 789 -43.32 -61.15 14.45
N ILE A 790 -44.29 -61.53 13.61
CA ILE A 790 -44.53 -60.89 12.31
C ILE A 790 -44.89 -59.41 12.48
N ALA A 791 -45.68 -59.05 13.50
CA ALA A 791 -46.02 -57.66 13.79
C ALA A 791 -44.80 -56.87 14.32
N GLN A 792 -44.00 -57.43 15.22
CA GLN A 792 -42.78 -56.77 15.70
C GLN A 792 -41.74 -56.58 14.59
N LEU A 793 -41.56 -57.58 13.72
CA LEU A 793 -40.68 -57.46 12.55
C LEU A 793 -41.18 -56.44 11.53
N LYS A 794 -42.51 -56.25 11.40
CA LYS A 794 -43.07 -55.15 10.60
C LYS A 794 -42.81 -53.79 11.22
N ASN A 795 -43.09 -53.60 12.51
CA ASN A 795 -42.79 -52.33 13.18
C ASN A 795 -41.28 -52.01 13.11
N GLN A 796 -40.40 -52.99 13.29
CA GLN A 796 -38.95 -52.82 13.14
C GLN A 796 -38.53 -52.52 11.69
N LEU A 797 -39.23 -53.05 10.69
CA LEU A 797 -39.02 -52.69 9.29
C LEU A 797 -39.48 -51.24 9.01
N GLU A 798 -40.64 -50.83 9.52
CA GLU A 798 -41.18 -49.47 9.37
C GLU A 798 -40.28 -48.44 10.10
N GLU A 799 -39.75 -48.76 11.29
CA GLU A 799 -38.74 -47.96 12.00
C GLU A 799 -37.39 -47.92 11.24
N SER A 800 -36.98 -49.02 10.61
CA SER A 800 -35.79 -49.10 9.76
C SER A 800 -35.94 -48.29 8.48
N GLU A 801 -37.10 -48.34 7.82
CA GLU A 801 -37.42 -47.54 6.63
C GLU A 801 -37.49 -46.05 6.97
N PHE A 802 -38.09 -45.68 8.10
CA PHE A 802 -38.12 -44.28 8.56
C PHE A 802 -36.71 -43.75 8.90
N THR A 803 -35.89 -44.52 9.61
CA THR A 803 -34.50 -44.13 9.92
C THR A 803 -33.61 -44.10 8.68
N CYS A 804 -33.82 -45.01 7.71
CA CYS A 804 -33.18 -44.96 6.41
C CYS A 804 -33.58 -43.71 5.61
N ALA A 805 -34.87 -43.36 5.56
CA ALA A 805 -35.36 -42.14 4.91
C ALA A 805 -34.79 -40.87 5.56
N ALA A 806 -34.71 -40.83 6.90
CA ALA A 806 -34.06 -39.76 7.64
C ALA A 806 -32.55 -39.66 7.32
N ALA A 807 -31.84 -40.78 7.26
CA ALA A 807 -30.42 -40.84 6.90
C ALA A 807 -30.17 -40.40 5.44
N VAL A 808 -31.03 -40.79 4.49
CA VAL A 808 -30.96 -40.33 3.09
C VAL A 808 -31.24 -38.82 3.00
N LYS A 809 -32.17 -38.27 3.79
CA LYS A 809 -32.41 -36.83 3.85
C LYS A 809 -31.22 -36.07 4.45
N ALA A 810 -30.62 -36.59 5.53
CA ALA A 810 -29.42 -36.01 6.13
C ALA A 810 -28.22 -36.05 5.16
N ARG A 811 -28.03 -37.17 4.44
CA ARG A 811 -26.98 -37.30 3.43
C ARG A 811 -27.17 -36.30 2.29
N LYS A 812 -28.42 -36.07 1.83
CA LYS A 812 -28.71 -35.03 0.83
C LYS A 812 -28.46 -33.60 1.33
N SER A 813 -28.64 -33.32 2.63
CA SER A 813 -28.23 -32.04 3.22
C SER A 813 -26.71 -31.88 3.13
N MET A 814 -25.97 -32.91 3.55
CA MET A 814 -24.50 -32.93 3.49
C MET A 814 -23.96 -32.89 2.06
N GLU A 815 -24.64 -33.51 1.08
CA GLU A 815 -24.31 -33.41 -0.35
C GLU A 815 -24.42 -31.94 -0.83
N VAL A 816 -25.47 -31.21 -0.44
CA VAL A 816 -25.63 -29.77 -0.77
C VAL A 816 -24.61 -28.91 -0.02
N GLU A 817 -24.40 -29.14 1.28
CA GLU A 817 -23.40 -28.41 2.09
C GLU A 817 -21.97 -28.60 1.53
N ILE A 818 -21.66 -29.77 0.96
CA ILE A 818 -20.38 -30.03 0.28
C ILE A 818 -20.29 -29.27 -1.05
N GLU A 819 -21.38 -29.16 -1.82
CA GLU A 819 -21.41 -28.41 -3.07
C GLU A 819 -21.23 -26.90 -2.81
N ASP A 820 -21.96 -26.34 -1.82
CA ASP A 820 -21.83 -24.94 -1.37
C ASP A 820 -20.41 -24.62 -0.88
N LEU A 821 -19.76 -25.55 -0.17
CA LEU A 821 -18.36 -25.40 0.26
C LEU A 821 -17.38 -25.48 -0.91
N HIS A 822 -17.68 -26.22 -1.98
CA HIS A 822 -16.85 -26.20 -3.20
C HIS A 822 -16.97 -24.86 -3.93
N VAL A 823 -18.17 -24.30 -4.07
CA VAL A 823 -18.38 -22.97 -4.67
C VAL A 823 -17.62 -21.90 -3.87
N GLN A 824 -17.80 -21.86 -2.54
CA GLN A 824 -17.07 -20.94 -1.66
C GLN A 824 -15.54 -21.11 -1.77
N MET A 825 -15.03 -22.35 -1.86
CA MET A 825 -13.60 -22.60 -2.06
C MET A 825 -13.10 -22.12 -3.44
N GLU A 826 -13.91 -22.24 -4.49
CA GLU A 826 -13.57 -21.73 -5.82
C GLU A 826 -13.54 -20.19 -5.83
N ASP A 827 -14.46 -19.52 -5.15
CA ASP A 827 -14.51 -18.05 -5.07
C ASP A 827 -13.43 -17.47 -4.15
N ILE A 828 -13.08 -18.17 -3.07
CA ILE A 828 -11.86 -17.90 -2.29
C ILE A 828 -10.61 -18.08 -3.17
N SER A 829 -10.61 -19.04 -4.10
CA SER A 829 -9.51 -19.23 -5.04
C SER A 829 -9.43 -18.14 -6.12
N LYS A 830 -10.58 -17.68 -6.65
CA LYS A 830 -10.66 -16.56 -7.61
C LYS A 830 -10.25 -15.23 -6.97
N THR A 831 -10.77 -14.92 -5.78
CA THR A 831 -10.41 -13.71 -5.01
C THR A 831 -8.92 -13.71 -4.69
N LYS A 832 -8.38 -14.84 -4.21
CA LYS A 832 -6.93 -15.02 -4.01
C LYS A 832 -6.12 -14.72 -5.27
N GLN A 833 -6.46 -15.33 -6.42
CA GLN A 833 -5.74 -15.10 -7.67
C GLN A 833 -5.74 -13.62 -8.08
N THR A 834 -6.87 -12.92 -7.92
CA THR A 834 -6.92 -11.48 -8.21
C THR A 834 -6.10 -10.63 -7.24
N LEU A 835 -6.00 -11.02 -5.96
CA LEU A 835 -5.12 -10.36 -4.98
C LEU A 835 -3.64 -10.63 -5.27
N GLU A 836 -3.29 -11.85 -5.70
CA GLU A 836 -1.92 -12.19 -6.16
C GLU A 836 -1.56 -11.41 -7.44
N GLU A 837 -2.49 -11.23 -8.37
CA GLU A 837 -2.31 -10.36 -9.53
C GLU A 837 -2.11 -8.89 -9.13
N GLN A 838 -2.95 -8.34 -8.25
CA GLN A 838 -2.84 -6.95 -7.78
C GLN A 838 -1.52 -6.71 -7.03
N LEU A 839 -1.12 -7.63 -6.15
CA LEU A 839 0.18 -7.58 -5.48
C LEU A 839 1.33 -7.62 -6.50
N SER A 840 1.21 -8.41 -7.57
CA SER A 840 2.20 -8.41 -8.66
C SER A 840 2.24 -7.11 -9.47
N ARG A 841 1.14 -6.34 -9.54
CA ARG A 841 1.06 -5.03 -10.22
C ARG A 841 1.66 -3.96 -9.34
N LEU A 842 1.20 -3.85 -8.10
CA LEU A 842 1.75 -2.94 -7.08
C LEU A 842 3.25 -3.17 -6.83
N GLN A 843 3.75 -4.42 -6.91
CA GLN A 843 5.18 -4.71 -6.83
C GLN A 843 5.96 -4.25 -8.08
N ARG A 844 5.35 -4.22 -9.27
CA ARG A 844 5.96 -3.62 -10.47
C ARG A 844 5.92 -2.11 -10.41
N GLU A 845 4.78 -1.52 -10.08
CA GLU A 845 4.62 -0.07 -9.88
C GLU A 845 5.55 0.46 -8.78
N LYS A 846 5.77 -0.31 -7.70
CA LYS A 846 6.82 -0.01 -6.70
C LYS A 846 8.21 0.00 -7.34
N ASN A 847 8.57 -1.02 -8.11
CA ASN A 847 9.88 -1.09 -8.76
C ASN A 847 10.07 0.06 -9.78
N ASP A 848 9.04 0.41 -10.55
CA ASP A 848 9.06 1.47 -11.54
C ASP A 848 9.14 2.86 -10.87
N LEU A 849 8.43 3.06 -9.75
CA LEU A 849 8.56 4.26 -8.91
C LEU A 849 9.92 4.33 -8.18
N GLN A 850 10.51 3.19 -7.84
CA GLN A 850 11.85 3.12 -7.26
C GLN A 850 12.93 3.45 -8.32
N SER A 851 12.82 2.91 -9.54
CA SER A 851 13.68 3.29 -10.68
C SER A 851 13.61 4.80 -10.91
N ARG A 852 12.40 5.36 -11.00
CA ARG A 852 12.18 6.82 -11.13
C ARG A 852 12.75 7.65 -9.98
N MET A 853 12.76 7.12 -8.76
CA MET A 853 13.34 7.79 -7.59
C MET A 853 14.87 7.72 -7.60
N GLU A 854 15.44 6.60 -8.06
CA GLU A 854 16.89 6.42 -8.25
C GLU A 854 17.37 7.33 -9.40
N GLU A 855 16.64 7.38 -10.51
CA GLU A 855 16.77 8.31 -11.64
C GLU A 855 16.70 9.79 -11.17
N ASP A 856 15.59 10.24 -10.56
CA ASP A 856 15.44 11.61 -10.03
C ASP A 856 16.56 11.97 -9.01
N GLN A 857 17.08 10.99 -8.27
CA GLN A 857 18.18 11.16 -7.32
C GLN A 857 19.56 11.22 -8.01
N GLU A 858 19.78 10.50 -9.11
CA GLU A 858 20.98 10.66 -9.95
C GLU A 858 20.98 12.02 -10.65
N ASP A 859 19.84 12.46 -11.20
CA ASP A 859 19.67 13.80 -11.78
C ASP A 859 19.89 14.91 -10.74
N LEU A 860 19.40 14.74 -9.50
CA LEU A 860 19.69 15.66 -8.40
C LEU A 860 21.17 15.65 -7.99
N ASN A 861 21.85 14.50 -8.05
CA ASN A 861 23.30 14.41 -7.78
C ASN A 861 24.13 15.06 -8.89
N GLU A 862 23.74 14.89 -10.17
CA GLU A 862 24.27 15.60 -11.33
C GLU A 862 24.07 17.13 -11.18
N LEU A 863 22.88 17.58 -10.80
CA LEU A 863 22.56 18.99 -10.58
C LEU A 863 23.37 19.57 -9.43
N MET A 864 23.51 18.85 -8.32
CA MET A 864 24.37 19.24 -7.19
C MET A 864 25.86 19.25 -7.56
N LYS A 865 26.32 18.38 -8.46
CA LYS A 865 27.69 18.38 -9.01
C LYS A 865 27.92 19.60 -9.91
N LYS A 866 26.96 19.93 -10.78
CA LYS A 866 26.95 21.13 -11.64
C LYS A 866 26.89 22.42 -10.82
N HIS A 867 26.04 22.48 -9.80
CA HIS A 867 25.94 23.60 -8.87
C HIS A 867 27.24 23.79 -8.06
N LYS A 868 27.84 22.73 -7.51
CA LYS A 868 29.16 22.80 -6.85
C LYS A 868 30.25 23.32 -7.77
N ALA A 869 30.26 22.93 -9.05
CA ALA A 869 31.20 23.46 -10.04
C ALA A 869 30.97 24.96 -10.31
N ALA A 870 29.71 25.39 -10.50
CA ALA A 870 29.36 26.80 -10.70
C ALA A 870 29.69 27.67 -9.47
N VAL A 871 29.46 27.17 -8.26
CA VAL A 871 29.82 27.85 -7.00
C VAL A 871 31.35 27.95 -6.86
N ALA A 872 32.11 26.89 -7.20
CA ALA A 872 33.57 26.94 -7.21
C ALA A 872 34.10 27.97 -8.23
N GLN A 873 33.52 28.02 -9.43
CA GLN A 873 33.87 29.01 -10.46
C GLN A 873 33.49 30.43 -10.02
N SER A 874 32.35 30.62 -9.36
CA SER A 874 31.95 31.93 -8.79
C SER A 874 32.91 32.38 -7.67
N ALA A 875 33.34 31.46 -6.80
CA ALA A 875 34.35 31.73 -5.78
C ALA A 875 35.72 32.08 -6.38
N GLN A 876 36.12 31.41 -7.48
CA GLN A 876 37.35 31.73 -8.22
C GLN A 876 37.27 33.12 -8.88
N ASN A 877 36.12 33.48 -9.47
CA ASN A 877 35.90 34.81 -10.05
C ASN A 877 35.91 35.90 -8.96
N LEU A 878 35.31 35.64 -7.78
CA LEU A 878 35.35 36.55 -6.64
C LEU A 878 36.77 36.73 -6.08
N ALA A 879 37.59 35.67 -6.05
CA ALA A 879 39.00 35.77 -5.69
C ALA A 879 39.76 36.65 -6.70
N GLN A 880 39.57 36.45 -8.00
CA GLN A 880 40.19 37.29 -9.04
C GLN A 880 39.75 38.76 -8.95
N ILE A 881 38.48 39.04 -8.63
CA ILE A 881 38.00 40.40 -8.40
C ILE A 881 38.65 41.00 -7.14
N SER A 882 38.81 40.22 -6.06
CA SER A 882 39.51 40.64 -4.84
C SER A 882 41.00 40.92 -5.09
N ASP A 883 41.68 40.11 -5.90
CA ASP A 883 43.08 40.32 -6.27
C ASP A 883 43.25 41.59 -7.12
N LEU A 884 42.33 41.83 -8.08
CA LEU A 884 42.30 43.06 -8.88
C LEU A 884 41.95 44.30 -8.04
N GLN A 885 41.09 44.16 -7.02
CA GLN A 885 40.83 45.22 -6.05
C GLN A 885 42.06 45.50 -5.18
N SER A 886 42.76 44.47 -4.72
CA SER A 886 44.03 44.62 -3.97
C SER A 886 45.10 45.31 -4.82
N GLN A 887 45.24 44.94 -6.10
CA GLN A 887 46.17 45.61 -7.03
C GLN A 887 45.77 47.07 -7.30
N LEU A 888 44.46 47.38 -7.35
CA LEU A 888 43.98 48.75 -7.48
C LEU A 888 44.25 49.58 -6.21
N GLU A 889 44.06 49.00 -5.02
CA GLU A 889 44.39 49.64 -3.74
C GLU A 889 45.90 49.84 -3.58
N GLU A 890 46.73 48.87 -3.97
CA GLU A 890 48.19 49.03 -4.01
C GLU A 890 48.61 50.11 -5.00
N ALA A 891 48.07 50.15 -6.22
CA ALA A 891 48.37 51.21 -7.20
C ALA A 891 47.89 52.60 -6.73
N LEU A 892 46.75 52.69 -6.04
CA LEU A 892 46.28 53.93 -5.41
C LEU A 892 47.19 54.35 -4.26
N LYS A 893 47.67 53.40 -3.45
CA LYS A 893 48.60 53.63 -2.36
C LYS A 893 49.99 54.01 -2.87
N GLU A 894 50.51 53.40 -3.93
CA GLU A 894 51.76 53.80 -4.58
C GLU A 894 51.64 55.21 -5.16
N LYS A 895 50.53 55.54 -5.82
CA LYS A 895 50.23 56.90 -6.27
C LYS A 895 50.20 57.88 -5.10
N GLN A 896 49.55 57.52 -4.00
CA GLN A 896 49.48 58.35 -2.80
C GLN A 896 50.87 58.50 -2.14
N GLU A 897 51.66 57.44 -2.05
CA GLU A 897 53.05 57.48 -1.60
C GLU A 897 53.94 58.32 -2.53
N VAL A 898 53.73 58.30 -3.85
CA VAL A 898 54.46 59.17 -4.79
C VAL A 898 54.05 60.63 -4.61
N GLN A 899 52.76 60.89 -4.36
CA GLN A 899 52.23 62.22 -4.09
C GLN A 899 52.73 62.78 -2.73
N GLU A 900 52.79 61.93 -1.71
CA GLU A 900 53.43 62.22 -0.42
C GLU A 900 54.95 62.38 -0.56
N LYS A 901 55.65 61.54 -1.34
CA LYS A 901 57.09 61.70 -1.62
C LYS A 901 57.37 63.00 -2.38
N MET A 902 56.49 63.42 -3.29
CA MET A 902 56.58 64.72 -3.96
C MET A 902 56.38 65.87 -2.95
N GLN A 903 55.38 65.78 -2.09
CA GLN A 903 55.10 66.80 -1.07
C GLN A 903 56.18 66.85 0.03
N VAL A 904 56.76 65.71 0.38
CA VAL A 904 57.90 65.59 1.29
C VAL A 904 59.16 66.15 0.66
N LEU A 905 59.47 65.84 -0.60
CA LEU A 905 60.61 66.43 -1.32
C LEU A 905 60.45 67.95 -1.48
N GLN A 906 59.24 68.45 -1.75
CA GLN A 906 58.93 69.87 -1.73
C GLN A 906 59.22 70.48 -0.34
N SER A 907 58.70 69.87 0.74
CA SER A 907 58.96 70.35 2.11
C SER A 907 60.41 70.19 2.56
N GLN A 908 61.17 69.24 1.99
CA GLN A 908 62.59 69.04 2.29
C GLN A 908 63.48 70.02 1.52
N LEU A 909 63.05 70.49 0.35
CA LEU A 909 63.65 71.64 -0.32
C LEU A 909 63.51 72.88 0.57
N ASP A 910 62.28 73.17 1.00
CA ASP A 910 61.95 74.33 1.85
C ASP A 910 62.58 74.23 3.26
N PHE A 911 62.78 73.02 3.80
CA PHE A 911 63.33 72.78 5.14
C PHE A 911 64.87 72.72 5.18
N GLN A 912 65.55 72.30 4.10
CA GLN A 912 67.02 72.34 4.05
C GLN A 912 67.58 73.77 3.95
N GLU A 913 66.76 74.77 3.62
CA GLU A 913 67.16 76.18 3.70
C GLU A 913 67.37 76.68 5.14
N GLN A 914 66.81 76.03 6.18
CA GLN A 914 66.74 76.60 7.54
C GLN A 914 67.23 75.67 8.68
N SER A 915 68.51 75.32 8.60
CA SER A 915 69.48 75.34 9.71
C SER A 915 69.17 74.62 11.05
N MET A 916 69.67 73.38 11.12
CA MET A 916 70.41 72.80 12.26
C MET A 916 69.69 72.50 13.61
N VAL A 917 70.39 71.70 14.42
CA VAL A 917 69.88 70.89 15.54
C VAL A 917 70.94 70.85 16.65
N ASP A 918 70.59 71.05 17.93
CA ASP A 918 70.49 69.93 18.90
C ASP A 918 70.13 70.34 20.35
N LYS A 919 69.41 69.40 20.99
CA LYS A 919 69.42 69.06 22.44
C LYS A 919 68.48 67.87 22.73
N SER A 920 67.66 67.51 21.76
CA SER A 920 66.72 66.38 21.84
C SER A 920 67.39 65.01 21.76
N LEU A 921 68.71 64.92 21.53
CA LEU A 921 69.41 63.65 21.32
C LEU A 921 69.35 62.67 22.50
N VAL A 922 69.46 63.15 23.75
CA VAL A 922 69.54 62.27 24.94
C VAL A 922 68.17 61.70 25.33
N SER A 923 67.15 62.54 25.47
CA SER A 923 65.78 62.06 25.77
C SER A 923 65.23 61.15 24.66
N ARG A 924 65.63 61.41 23.40
CA ARG A 924 65.35 60.55 22.24
C ARG A 924 65.97 59.16 22.39
N GLN A 925 67.12 58.99 23.03
CA GLN A 925 67.75 57.68 23.26
C GLN A 925 67.01 56.86 24.33
N GLU A 926 66.60 57.48 25.45
CA GLU A 926 65.77 56.79 26.46
C GLU A 926 64.38 56.42 25.91
N ALA A 927 63.79 57.30 25.11
CA ALA A 927 62.58 56.99 24.35
C ALA A 927 62.83 55.84 23.35
N LYS A 928 63.98 55.84 22.66
CA LYS A 928 64.35 54.78 21.70
C LYS A 928 64.48 53.42 22.38
N ILE A 929 64.99 53.34 23.61
CA ILE A 929 65.08 52.07 24.35
C ILE A 929 63.66 51.52 24.60
N ARG A 930 62.74 52.30 25.16
CA ARG A 930 61.34 51.85 25.39
C ARG A 930 60.59 51.58 24.09
N GLU A 931 60.85 52.35 23.03
CA GLU A 931 60.32 52.11 21.68
C GLU A 931 60.85 50.80 21.09
N LEU A 932 62.13 50.47 21.30
CA LEU A 932 62.73 49.22 20.84
C LEU A 932 62.30 48.01 21.69
N GLU A 933 62.07 48.18 23.00
CA GLU A 933 61.50 47.15 23.87
C GLU A 933 60.04 46.84 23.47
N THR A 934 59.21 47.87 23.29
CA THR A 934 57.82 47.68 22.83
C THR A 934 57.74 47.18 21.39
N LYS A 935 58.65 47.60 20.50
CA LYS A 935 58.78 47.01 19.16
C LYS A 935 59.28 45.56 19.22
N LEU A 936 60.21 45.20 20.09
CA LEU A 936 60.66 43.81 20.25
C LEU A 936 59.52 42.92 20.77
N GLU A 937 58.68 43.41 21.68
CA GLU A 937 57.49 42.66 22.12
C GLU A 937 56.41 42.58 21.04
N PHE A 938 56.20 43.64 20.27
CA PHE A 938 55.34 43.61 19.09
C PHE A 938 55.85 42.60 18.05
N GLU A 939 57.13 42.65 17.68
CA GLU A 939 57.80 41.71 16.77
C GLU A 939 57.72 40.27 17.30
N LYS A 940 57.94 40.00 18.58
CA LYS A 940 57.71 38.65 19.15
C LYS A 940 56.26 38.17 18.96
N THR A 941 55.27 39.06 19.12
CA THR A 941 53.85 38.70 18.88
C THR A 941 53.51 38.60 17.40
N GLN A 942 54.17 39.37 16.53
CA GLN A 942 54.04 39.32 15.08
C GLN A 942 54.69 38.06 14.51
N VAL A 943 55.90 37.71 14.94
CA VAL A 943 56.56 36.42 14.69
C VAL A 943 55.66 35.29 15.15
N LYS A 944 55.12 35.29 16.38
CA LYS A 944 54.15 34.25 16.80
C LYS A 944 52.89 34.20 15.94
N ARG A 945 52.39 35.33 15.43
CA ARG A 945 51.26 35.33 14.47
C ARG A 945 51.66 34.75 13.11
N LEU A 946 52.85 35.07 12.62
CA LEU A 946 53.40 34.56 11.36
C LEU A 946 53.81 33.08 11.45
N GLU A 947 54.29 32.60 12.60
CA GLU A 947 54.53 31.18 12.90
C GLU A 947 53.22 30.40 12.87
N ASN A 948 52.18 30.90 13.55
CA ASN A 948 50.84 30.28 13.53
C ASN A 948 50.20 30.33 12.13
N LEU A 949 50.40 31.42 11.38
CA LEU A 949 49.97 31.50 9.98
C LEU A 949 50.72 30.51 9.10
N THR A 950 52.05 30.40 9.26
CA THR A 950 52.91 29.45 8.54
C THR A 950 52.55 28.00 8.88
N ALA A 951 52.19 27.71 10.14
CA ALA A 951 51.71 26.40 10.54
C ALA A 951 50.39 26.05 9.83
N ARG A 952 49.42 26.97 9.82
CA ARG A 952 48.14 26.80 9.09
C ARG A 952 48.35 26.70 7.57
N LEU A 953 49.27 27.46 7.01
CA LEU A 953 49.61 27.39 5.58
C LEU A 953 50.30 26.05 5.23
N LYS A 954 51.14 25.51 6.11
CA LYS A 954 51.68 24.15 5.97
C LYS A 954 50.59 23.09 6.05
N GLU A 955 49.71 23.16 7.05
CA GLU A 955 48.56 22.24 7.20
C GLU A 955 47.62 22.30 5.98
N ASN A 956 47.39 23.49 5.42
CA ASN A 956 46.61 23.67 4.20
C ASN A 956 47.35 23.16 2.95
N LEU A 957 48.66 23.35 2.83
CA LEU A 957 49.47 22.79 1.73
C LEU A 957 49.54 21.26 1.79
N GLU A 958 49.58 20.68 3.00
CA GLU A 958 49.54 19.24 3.23
C GLU A 958 48.17 18.67 2.81
N LYS A 959 47.06 19.29 3.23
CA LYS A 959 45.71 18.94 2.76
C LYS A 959 45.54 19.09 1.25
N LEU A 960 46.02 20.18 0.64
CA LEU A 960 45.98 20.36 -0.82
C LEU A 960 46.87 19.33 -1.56
N THR A 961 47.92 18.85 -0.92
CA THR A 961 48.78 17.76 -1.43
C THR A 961 48.04 16.42 -1.35
N GLU A 962 47.35 16.13 -0.24
CA GLU A 962 46.48 14.95 -0.09
C GLU A 962 45.30 14.99 -1.08
N GLU A 963 44.63 16.14 -1.25
CA GLU A 963 43.54 16.33 -2.21
C GLU A 963 44.03 16.13 -3.65
N ARG A 964 45.20 16.68 -4.02
CA ARG A 964 45.86 16.43 -5.31
C ARG A 964 46.10 14.94 -5.54
N ASP A 965 46.64 14.23 -4.54
CA ASP A 965 46.96 12.81 -4.70
C ASP A 965 45.70 11.93 -4.68
N GLN A 966 44.65 12.33 -3.97
CA GLN A 966 43.32 11.73 -4.09
C GLN A 966 42.73 11.96 -5.49
N ARG A 967 42.89 13.15 -6.08
CA ARG A 967 42.45 13.47 -7.46
C ARG A 967 43.19 12.65 -8.51
N ILE A 968 44.51 12.55 -8.42
CA ILE A 968 45.32 11.69 -9.31
C ILE A 968 44.89 10.23 -9.18
N ASN A 969 44.60 9.76 -7.96
CA ASN A 969 44.09 8.40 -7.73
C ASN A 969 42.65 8.19 -8.23
N SER A 970 41.76 9.20 -8.24
CA SER A 970 40.45 9.09 -8.90
C SER A 970 40.60 9.07 -10.42
N GLU A 971 41.42 9.96 -10.99
CA GLU A 971 41.64 10.05 -12.44
C GLU A 971 42.23 8.74 -13.00
N ASN A 972 43.16 8.11 -12.28
CA ASN A 972 43.71 6.81 -12.67
C ASN A 972 42.68 5.67 -12.61
N ARG A 973 41.70 5.72 -11.69
CA ARG A 973 40.58 4.76 -11.65
C ARG A 973 39.62 4.98 -12.82
N GLU A 974 39.25 6.22 -13.11
CA GLU A 974 38.40 6.59 -14.26
C GLU A 974 39.07 6.25 -15.60
N LYS A 975 40.40 6.41 -15.72
CA LYS A 975 41.18 5.98 -16.90
C LYS A 975 41.15 4.46 -17.08
N GLU A 976 41.29 3.65 -16.03
CA GLU A 976 41.23 2.19 -16.17
C GLU A 976 39.79 1.68 -16.38
N GLN A 977 38.77 2.35 -15.82
CA GLN A 977 37.37 2.11 -16.17
C GLN A 977 37.10 2.41 -17.64
N ASN A 978 37.56 3.56 -18.16
CA ASN A 978 37.46 3.88 -19.60
C ASN A 978 38.15 2.83 -20.48
N LYS A 979 39.34 2.33 -20.12
CA LYS A 979 39.97 1.23 -20.85
C LYS A 979 39.17 -0.07 -20.82
N ARG A 980 38.40 -0.35 -19.76
CA ARG A 980 37.50 -1.52 -19.71
C ARG A 980 36.27 -1.32 -20.61
N LEU A 981 35.64 -0.15 -20.57
CA LEU A 981 34.53 0.20 -21.45
C LEU A 981 34.96 0.19 -22.93
N GLN A 982 36.15 0.71 -23.26
CA GLN A 982 36.70 0.67 -24.62
C GLN A 982 37.04 -0.75 -25.11
N ARG A 983 37.33 -1.70 -24.22
CA ARG A 983 37.43 -3.13 -24.56
C ARG A 983 36.03 -3.67 -24.87
N GLN A 984 35.07 -3.53 -23.96
CA GLN A 984 33.69 -4.00 -24.17
C GLN A 984 33.01 -3.41 -25.43
N ILE A 985 33.27 -2.15 -25.76
CA ILE A 985 32.78 -1.49 -27.00
C ILE A 985 33.45 -2.06 -28.27
N ARG A 986 34.65 -2.63 -28.15
CA ARG A 986 35.33 -3.35 -29.24
C ARG A 986 34.77 -4.76 -29.36
N ASP A 987 34.71 -5.49 -28.25
CA ASP A 987 34.22 -6.86 -28.18
C ASP A 987 32.78 -6.95 -28.75
N THR A 988 31.89 -6.04 -28.35
CA THR A 988 30.51 -5.97 -28.89
C THR A 988 30.44 -5.53 -30.35
N LYS A 989 31.40 -4.73 -30.85
CA LYS A 989 31.49 -4.41 -32.29
C LYS A 989 31.97 -5.61 -33.13
N GLU A 990 32.84 -6.44 -32.57
CA GLU A 990 33.29 -7.69 -33.20
C GLU A 990 32.15 -8.73 -33.22
N GLU A 991 31.37 -8.85 -32.14
CA GLU A 991 30.13 -9.66 -32.10
C GLU A 991 29.08 -9.19 -33.12
N VAL A 992 28.80 -7.88 -33.20
CA VAL A 992 27.88 -7.32 -34.21
C VAL A 992 28.41 -7.57 -35.64
N GLY A 993 29.72 -7.48 -35.85
CA GLY A 993 30.36 -7.81 -37.12
C GLY A 993 30.24 -9.29 -37.52
N GLU A 994 30.32 -10.21 -36.54
CA GLU A 994 30.03 -11.64 -36.76
C GLU A 994 28.56 -11.89 -37.07
N LEU A 995 27.63 -11.22 -36.38
CA LEU A 995 26.19 -11.35 -36.62
C LEU A 995 25.81 -10.85 -38.01
N ALA A 996 26.32 -9.69 -38.44
CA ALA A 996 26.12 -9.16 -39.78
C ALA A 996 26.67 -10.08 -40.89
N LYS A 997 27.80 -10.77 -40.64
CA LYS A 997 28.30 -11.80 -41.57
C LYS A 997 27.36 -13.01 -41.64
N LYS A 998 26.88 -13.51 -40.49
CA LYS A 998 25.94 -14.64 -40.42
C LYS A 998 24.61 -14.31 -41.10
N GLU A 999 24.14 -13.07 -40.97
CA GLU A 999 22.98 -12.54 -41.70
C GLU A 999 23.24 -12.48 -43.22
N ALA A 1000 24.39 -11.96 -43.66
CA ALA A 1000 24.76 -11.91 -45.08
C ALA A 1000 25.02 -13.30 -45.70
N GLU A 1001 25.32 -14.33 -44.89
CA GLU A 1001 25.37 -15.74 -45.32
C GLU A 1001 23.98 -16.38 -45.35
N ALA A 1002 23.12 -16.08 -44.37
CA ALA A 1002 21.73 -16.54 -44.34
C ALA A 1002 20.92 -15.98 -45.51
N SER A 1003 21.07 -14.69 -45.83
CA SER A 1003 20.42 -14.03 -46.96
C SER A 1003 20.88 -14.58 -48.31
N ARG A 1004 22.16 -14.98 -48.45
CA ARG A 1004 22.64 -15.68 -49.65
C ARG A 1004 22.05 -17.08 -49.79
N LYS A 1005 22.03 -17.87 -48.71
CA LYS A 1005 21.37 -19.19 -48.69
C LYS A 1005 19.87 -19.11 -48.95
N LYS A 1006 19.20 -18.04 -48.48
CA LYS A 1006 17.80 -17.76 -48.82
C LYS A 1006 17.64 -17.57 -50.33
N HIS A 1007 18.49 -16.74 -50.95
CA HIS A 1007 18.43 -16.50 -52.39
C HIS A 1007 18.78 -17.74 -53.23
N GLU A 1008 19.76 -18.54 -52.82
CA GLU A 1008 20.06 -19.85 -53.45
C GLU A 1008 18.84 -20.78 -53.39
N LEU A 1009 18.17 -20.88 -52.23
CA LEU A 1009 16.95 -21.69 -52.09
C LEU A 1009 15.75 -21.13 -52.86
N GLU A 1010 15.66 -19.82 -53.07
CA GLU A 1010 14.63 -19.20 -53.90
C GLU A 1010 14.86 -19.54 -55.38
N MET A 1011 16.10 -19.51 -55.88
CA MET A 1011 16.43 -19.97 -57.24
C MET A 1011 16.20 -21.48 -57.43
N ASP A 1012 16.49 -22.32 -56.42
CA ASP A 1012 16.17 -23.75 -56.45
C ASP A 1012 14.64 -23.98 -56.51
N ILE A 1013 13.84 -23.16 -55.84
CA ILE A 1013 12.37 -23.22 -55.90
C ILE A 1013 11.86 -22.80 -57.28
N GLU A 1014 12.30 -21.67 -57.84
CA GLU A 1014 11.94 -21.23 -59.20
C GLU A 1014 12.28 -22.30 -60.26
N SER A 1015 13.45 -22.93 -60.13
CA SER A 1015 13.90 -24.05 -60.97
C SER A 1015 13.00 -25.28 -60.87
N LEU A 1016 12.62 -25.66 -59.65
CA LEU A 1016 11.70 -26.79 -59.40
C LEU A 1016 10.27 -26.48 -59.85
N GLU A 1017 9.80 -25.25 -59.74
CA GLU A 1017 8.49 -24.81 -60.22
C GLU A 1017 8.43 -24.82 -61.75
N ALA A 1018 9.45 -24.33 -62.45
CA ALA A 1018 9.55 -24.43 -63.90
C ALA A 1018 9.58 -25.90 -64.38
N ALA A 1019 10.32 -26.77 -63.69
CA ALA A 1019 10.32 -28.21 -63.97
C ALA A 1019 8.94 -28.86 -63.73
N ASN A 1020 8.22 -28.45 -62.68
CA ASN A 1020 6.88 -28.95 -62.36
C ASN A 1020 5.83 -28.47 -63.38
N GLN A 1021 5.91 -27.21 -63.85
CA GLN A 1021 5.09 -26.69 -64.95
C GLN A 1021 5.32 -27.48 -66.25
N SER A 1022 6.58 -27.80 -66.58
CA SER A 1022 6.91 -28.65 -67.73
C SER A 1022 6.30 -30.05 -67.61
N LEU A 1023 6.41 -30.68 -66.42
CA LEU A 1023 5.81 -32.00 -66.17
C LEU A 1023 4.28 -31.96 -66.21
N GLN A 1024 3.63 -30.85 -65.81
CA GLN A 1024 2.18 -30.67 -65.99
C GLN A 1024 1.80 -30.50 -67.47
N ALA A 1025 2.63 -29.83 -68.28
CA ALA A 1025 2.40 -29.72 -69.72
C ALA A 1025 2.50 -31.09 -70.41
N ASP A 1026 3.53 -31.88 -70.10
CA ASP A 1026 3.66 -33.26 -70.59
C ASP A 1026 2.51 -34.15 -70.13
N LEU A 1027 2.04 -34.00 -68.88
CA LEU A 1027 0.89 -34.75 -68.35
C LEU A 1027 -0.41 -34.38 -69.08
N LYS A 1028 -0.66 -33.09 -69.35
CA LYS A 1028 -1.79 -32.62 -70.17
C LYS A 1028 -1.70 -33.17 -71.59
N LEU A 1029 -0.51 -33.21 -72.19
CA LEU A 1029 -0.27 -33.77 -73.52
C LEU A 1029 -0.50 -35.30 -73.56
N ALA A 1030 -0.14 -36.01 -72.48
CA ALA A 1030 -0.41 -37.43 -72.32
C ALA A 1030 -1.91 -37.72 -72.17
N PHE A 1031 -2.64 -36.96 -71.34
CA PHE A 1031 -4.10 -37.07 -71.25
C PHE A 1031 -4.77 -36.77 -72.59
N LYS A 1032 -4.31 -35.76 -73.34
CA LYS A 1032 -4.83 -35.51 -74.68
C LYS A 1032 -4.63 -36.72 -75.60
N ARG A 1033 -3.42 -37.30 -75.65
CA ARG A 1033 -3.15 -38.52 -76.45
C ARG A 1033 -4.02 -39.72 -76.04
N ILE A 1034 -4.38 -39.83 -74.76
CA ILE A 1034 -5.30 -40.87 -74.29
C ILE A 1034 -6.71 -40.60 -74.80
N GLY A 1035 -7.21 -39.36 -74.72
CA GLY A 1035 -8.51 -38.98 -75.28
C GLY A 1035 -8.58 -39.12 -76.81
N ASP A 1036 -7.54 -38.68 -77.53
CA ASP A 1036 -7.40 -38.84 -78.99
C ASP A 1036 -7.42 -40.34 -79.39
N LEU A 1037 -6.87 -41.24 -78.54
CA LEU A 1037 -6.92 -42.69 -78.74
C LEU A 1037 -8.26 -43.32 -78.35
N GLN A 1038 -8.94 -42.80 -77.33
CA GLN A 1038 -10.28 -43.29 -76.94
C GLN A 1038 -11.32 -42.97 -78.02
N ALA A 1039 -11.32 -41.75 -78.56
CA ALA A 1039 -12.17 -41.37 -79.67
C ALA A 1039 -11.92 -42.25 -80.92
N ALA A 1040 -10.67 -42.56 -81.24
CA ALA A 1040 -10.32 -43.46 -82.35
C ALA A 1040 -10.77 -44.92 -82.13
N ILE A 1041 -10.96 -45.36 -80.88
CA ILE A 1041 -11.48 -46.69 -80.54
C ILE A 1041 -13.02 -46.69 -80.57
N GLU A 1042 -13.67 -45.59 -80.18
CA GLU A 1042 -15.12 -45.42 -80.31
C GLU A 1042 -15.53 -45.34 -81.80
N ASP A 1043 -14.77 -44.61 -82.65
CA ASP A 1043 -14.95 -44.57 -84.11
C ASP A 1043 -14.79 -45.96 -84.79
N GLU A 1044 -13.92 -46.85 -84.28
CA GLU A 1044 -13.79 -48.23 -84.79
C GLU A 1044 -14.90 -49.18 -84.28
N MET A 1045 -15.75 -48.76 -83.34
CA MET A 1045 -16.82 -49.59 -82.77
C MET A 1045 -18.23 -49.30 -83.34
N GLU A 1046 -18.46 -48.20 -84.06
CA GLU A 1046 -19.75 -47.90 -84.72
C GLU A 1046 -19.96 -48.63 -86.08
N SER A 1047 -19.26 -49.74 -86.36
CA SER A 1047 -19.26 -50.35 -87.70
C SER A 1047 -19.46 -51.89 -87.79
N ASP A 1048 -20.25 -52.50 -86.90
CA ASP A 1048 -20.77 -53.88 -87.12
C ASP A 1048 -22.16 -54.11 -86.49
N ASP A 1049 -23.21 -53.57 -87.13
CA ASP A 1049 -24.61 -53.82 -86.77
C ASP A 1049 -25.02 -55.27 -87.10
N ASN A 1050 -25.31 -56.08 -86.08
CA ASN A 1050 -26.22 -57.23 -86.20
C ASN A 1050 -27.06 -57.42 -84.93
N GLU A 1051 -28.36 -57.64 -85.14
CA GLU A 1051 -29.46 -57.58 -84.16
C GLU A 1051 -29.77 -58.95 -83.48
N ASP A 1052 -30.82 -58.93 -82.64
CA ASP A 1052 -31.55 -60.09 -82.08
C ASP A 1052 -30.84 -60.98 -81.03
N LEU A 1053 -31.20 -60.78 -79.75
CA LEU A 1053 -32.08 -61.74 -79.02
C LEU A 1053 -32.50 -61.29 -77.59
N ILE A 1054 -33.75 -60.82 -77.49
CA ILE A 1054 -34.80 -61.22 -76.51
C ILE A 1054 -34.27 -61.93 -75.22
N ASN A 1055 -34.45 -61.45 -73.98
CA ASN A 1055 -35.65 -60.83 -73.39
C ASN A 1055 -35.36 -59.99 -72.11
N SER A 1056 -36.39 -59.34 -71.56
CA SER A 1056 -36.30 -58.42 -70.41
C SER A 1056 -36.52 -59.03 -69.01
N GLN A 1057 -35.99 -58.28 -68.02
CA GLN A 1057 -36.57 -57.99 -66.69
C GLN A 1057 -36.16 -58.86 -65.47
N GLY A 1058 -35.41 -58.27 -64.52
CA GLY A 1058 -35.22 -58.92 -63.20
C GLY A 1058 -34.07 -58.45 -62.26
N ASN A 1059 -33.89 -57.15 -62.02
CA ASN A 1059 -33.18 -56.56 -60.84
C ASN A 1059 -31.71 -56.96 -60.48
N SER A 1060 -30.84 -55.94 -60.55
CA SER A 1060 -29.86 -55.49 -59.53
C SER A 1060 -28.74 -56.39 -58.96
N ASP A 1061 -27.61 -55.71 -58.72
CA ASP A 1061 -26.50 -56.00 -57.79
C ASP A 1061 -25.38 -56.97 -58.22
N THR A 1062 -24.28 -56.32 -58.63
CA THR A 1062 -22.87 -56.61 -58.30
C THR A 1062 -22.29 -58.00 -58.60
N ASP A 1063 -21.48 -58.07 -59.65
CA ASP A 1063 -20.33 -58.98 -59.80
C ASP A 1063 -19.32 -58.34 -60.78
N SER A 1064 -18.03 -58.70 -60.81
CA SER A 1064 -17.31 -59.63 -59.93
C SER A 1064 -15.88 -59.19 -59.65
N GLU A 1065 -15.27 -59.83 -58.65
CA GLU A 1065 -13.82 -60.00 -58.56
C GLU A 1065 -13.34 -60.92 -59.70
N MET A 1066 -12.23 -60.56 -60.38
CA MET A 1066 -11.18 -61.47 -60.89
C MET A 1066 -10.05 -60.63 -61.54
N GLU A 1067 -8.77 -60.99 -61.50
CA GLU A 1067 -8.12 -62.15 -60.88
C GLU A 1067 -6.75 -61.78 -60.25
N ASP A 1068 -6.14 -62.73 -59.54
CA ASP A 1068 -4.99 -62.60 -58.63
C ASP A 1068 -3.61 -62.30 -59.29
N ARG A 1069 -2.68 -61.73 -58.50
CA ARG A 1069 -1.22 -61.53 -58.74
C ARG A 1069 -0.74 -60.60 -59.88
N VAL A 1070 -0.27 -59.39 -59.49
CA VAL A 1070 1.16 -59.04 -59.55
C VAL A 1070 1.51 -58.09 -58.37
N ASP A 1071 1.95 -58.63 -57.23
CA ASP A 1071 2.50 -57.80 -56.14
C ASP A 1071 4.04 -57.76 -56.21
N GLY A 1072 4.57 -56.73 -56.88
CA GLY A 1072 6.01 -56.56 -57.06
C GLY A 1072 6.40 -55.35 -57.91
N VAL A 1073 7.44 -54.63 -57.45
CA VAL A 1073 8.07 -53.45 -58.11
C VAL A 1073 7.28 -52.13 -58.03
N LYS A 1074 7.27 -51.53 -56.83
CA LYS A 1074 7.55 -50.07 -56.67
C LYS A 1074 8.10 -49.64 -55.30
N SER A 1075 8.67 -50.59 -54.54
CA SER A 1075 9.75 -50.22 -53.61
C SER A 1075 10.97 -49.84 -54.44
N TRP A 1076 11.39 -48.56 -54.39
CA TRP A 1076 12.73 -48.00 -54.67
C TRP A 1076 12.62 -46.46 -54.84
N LEU A 1077 12.59 -45.70 -53.72
CA LEU A 1077 13.01 -44.28 -53.62
C LEU A 1077 12.79 -43.71 -52.20
N SER A 1078 13.53 -44.22 -51.20
CA SER A 1078 13.56 -43.64 -49.84
C SER A 1078 14.71 -44.21 -48.99
N LYS A 1079 15.96 -43.94 -49.40
CA LYS A 1079 17.16 -44.38 -48.66
C LYS A 1079 18.38 -43.46 -48.86
N SER A 1080 18.39 -42.32 -48.18
CA SER A 1080 19.60 -41.52 -47.92
C SER A 1080 19.68 -41.22 -46.42
N LYS A 1081 20.42 -42.08 -45.68
CA LYS A 1081 20.49 -42.04 -44.22
C LYS A 1081 21.87 -41.60 -43.76
N CYS A 1082 22.11 -40.28 -43.77
CA CYS A 1082 23.40 -39.73 -43.33
C CYS A 1082 23.61 -39.98 -41.83
N SER A 1083 24.78 -40.51 -41.46
CA SER A 1083 25.11 -40.94 -40.10
C SER A 1083 26.20 -40.05 -39.52
N ALA A 1084 25.81 -38.99 -38.81
CA ALA A 1084 26.75 -38.21 -38.01
C ALA A 1084 27.20 -39.03 -36.77
N LYS A 1085 28.51 -39.23 -36.63
CA LYS A 1085 29.12 -39.77 -35.41
C LYS A 1085 30.48 -39.12 -35.20
N ASN A 1086 30.72 -38.62 -33.99
CA ASN A 1086 31.88 -37.83 -33.63
C ASN A 1086 33.20 -38.63 -33.77
N PHE A 1087 34.29 -37.93 -34.09
CA PHE A 1087 35.60 -38.19 -33.51
C PHE A 1087 36.33 -36.86 -33.26
N SER A 1088 37.14 -36.86 -32.20
CA SER A 1088 38.22 -35.89 -31.94
C SER A 1088 39.53 -36.58 -32.33
N ASP A 1089 40.58 -35.83 -32.72
CA ASP A 1089 41.81 -35.64 -31.93
C ASP A 1089 42.96 -34.98 -32.75
N ASP A 1090 44.07 -34.69 -32.07
CA ASP A 1090 45.29 -33.96 -32.49
C ASP A 1090 45.98 -34.35 -33.83
N GLY A 1091 46.78 -33.41 -34.41
CA GLY A 1091 47.60 -33.70 -35.61
C GLY A 1091 48.42 -32.58 -36.27
N ASN A 1092 49.34 -31.92 -35.56
CA ASN A 1092 50.28 -30.91 -36.11
C ASN A 1092 51.28 -31.46 -37.16
N LEU A 1093 51.53 -30.77 -38.30
CA LEU A 1093 52.87 -30.71 -38.96
C LEU A 1093 53.02 -29.70 -40.16
N LYS A 1094 53.88 -28.68 -39.97
CA LYS A 1094 54.88 -28.07 -40.92
C LYS A 1094 54.57 -27.71 -42.41
N THR A 1095 54.51 -26.39 -42.65
CA THR A 1095 55.30 -25.58 -43.65
C THR A 1095 55.45 -26.00 -45.12
N SER A 1096 55.03 -25.12 -46.07
CA SER A 1096 55.91 -24.56 -47.14
C SER A 1096 55.23 -23.47 -48.00
N SER A 1097 56.04 -22.55 -48.52
CA SER A 1097 55.77 -21.57 -49.62
C SER A 1097 56.88 -21.76 -50.69
N PRO A 1098 57.00 -21.04 -51.84
CA PRO A 1098 56.22 -19.91 -52.44
C PRO A 1098 55.91 -20.24 -53.95
N PRO A 1099 56.00 -19.37 -55.02
CA PRO A 1099 56.03 -17.91 -55.19
C PRO A 1099 55.21 -17.27 -56.38
N GLY A 1100 54.75 -16.01 -56.21
CA GLY A 1100 55.33 -14.83 -56.91
C GLY A 1100 54.78 -14.26 -58.25
N ARG A 1101 54.22 -13.02 -58.18
CA ARG A 1101 54.37 -11.81 -59.08
C ARG A 1101 53.53 -10.65 -58.44
N ARG A 1102 53.98 -9.40 -58.20
CA ARG A 1102 54.56 -8.29 -59.03
C ARG A 1102 53.58 -7.75 -60.10
N ARG A 1103 53.27 -6.45 -60.26
CA ARG A 1103 53.50 -5.10 -59.61
C ARG A 1103 52.19 -4.25 -59.87
N TYR A 1104 51.94 -2.97 -59.53
CA TYR A 1104 52.63 -1.75 -59.01
C TYR A 1104 51.69 -1.07 -57.95
N CYS A 1105 52.01 -0.07 -57.11
CA CYS A 1105 53.14 0.87 -56.90
C CYS A 1105 53.12 2.25 -57.65
N PHE A 1106 52.45 3.29 -57.12
CA PHE A 1106 53.04 4.63 -56.93
C PHE A 1106 52.38 5.46 -55.80
N ASP A 1107 53.10 6.47 -55.30
CA ASP A 1107 52.88 7.23 -54.05
C ASP A 1107 52.58 8.74 -54.31
N ILE A 1108 52.72 9.59 -53.26
CA ILE A 1108 52.77 11.08 -53.22
C ILE A 1108 51.38 11.77 -53.11
N SER A 1109 51.16 12.84 -52.33
CA SER A 1109 51.69 13.34 -51.03
C SER A 1109 50.91 14.62 -50.65
N ASP A 1110 51.11 15.05 -49.41
CA ASP A 1110 50.70 16.30 -48.77
C ASP A 1110 51.12 17.58 -49.54
N ASP A 1111 50.34 18.67 -49.43
CA ASP A 1111 50.72 19.88 -48.67
C ASP A 1111 49.56 20.93 -48.64
N ASP A 1112 49.68 21.93 -47.75
CA ASP A 1112 48.65 22.90 -47.36
C ASP A 1112 48.52 24.15 -48.27
N GLU A 1113 47.43 24.91 -48.14
CA GLU A 1113 47.48 26.33 -47.67
C GLU A 1113 46.07 26.90 -47.36
N GLU A 1114 46.02 28.02 -46.61
CA GLU A 1114 44.81 28.63 -46.00
C GLU A 1114 44.33 29.91 -46.73
N GLU A 1115 43.04 30.29 -46.63
CA GLU A 1115 42.62 31.55 -45.96
C GLU A 1115 41.08 31.71 -45.82
N GLU A 1116 40.66 32.81 -45.17
CA GLU A 1116 39.37 33.01 -44.46
C GLU A 1116 38.08 33.22 -45.30
N GLY A 1117 36.92 33.09 -44.63
CA GLY A 1117 35.58 33.38 -45.22
C GLY A 1117 34.40 33.27 -44.25
N ALA A 1118 34.38 34.07 -43.17
CA ALA A 1118 33.50 33.92 -41.99
C ALA A 1118 31.97 33.90 -42.21
N ALA A 1119 31.27 32.94 -41.55
CA ALA A 1119 29.98 33.15 -40.85
C ALA A 1119 29.56 31.96 -39.95
N THR A 1120 29.20 32.23 -38.70
CA THR A 1120 28.40 31.37 -37.77
C THR A 1120 27.15 32.18 -37.33
N PRO A 1121 26.06 31.61 -36.75
CA PRO A 1121 25.94 30.45 -35.82
C PRO A 1121 24.88 29.40 -36.25
N GLY A 1122 24.54 28.33 -35.51
CA GLY A 1122 25.02 27.77 -34.23
C GLY A 1122 23.96 26.86 -33.58
N SER A 1123 24.17 26.44 -32.31
CA SER A 1123 23.38 25.45 -31.54
C SER A 1123 23.65 23.98 -31.94
N HIS A 1124 23.89 22.98 -31.06
CA HIS A 1124 23.31 22.59 -29.75
C HIS A 1124 21.86 22.08 -29.81
N TYR A 1125 21.43 21.03 -29.08
CA TYR A 1125 22.12 19.89 -28.43
C TYR A 1125 21.04 18.90 -27.91
N SER A 1126 21.40 17.64 -27.64
CA SER A 1126 20.70 16.69 -26.73
C SER A 1126 19.22 16.31 -26.97
N GLY A 1127 18.84 15.11 -26.47
CA GLY A 1127 17.48 14.58 -26.58
C GLY A 1127 17.10 13.56 -25.49
N SER A 1128 17.60 13.71 -24.26
CA SER A 1128 17.06 12.97 -23.10
C SER A 1128 15.81 13.66 -22.57
N ARG A 1129 14.81 12.88 -22.14
CA ARG A 1129 13.51 13.38 -21.67
C ARG A 1129 13.11 12.68 -20.37
N TYR A 1130 13.14 13.43 -19.26
CA TYR A 1130 12.44 13.05 -18.04
C TYR A 1130 10.95 13.39 -18.12
N GLY A 1131 10.17 12.70 -17.30
CA GLY A 1131 8.75 12.97 -17.10
C GLY A 1131 8.30 12.45 -15.74
N SER A 1132 8.40 13.31 -14.72
CA SER A 1132 7.95 12.99 -13.36
C SER A 1132 6.43 12.89 -13.27
N HIS A 1133 5.92 12.23 -12.23
CA HIS A 1133 4.51 11.85 -12.11
C HIS A 1133 4.04 11.85 -10.65
N MET A 1134 2.91 12.51 -10.39
CA MET A 1134 2.19 12.50 -9.11
C MET A 1134 0.70 12.74 -9.36
N LYS A 1135 -0.24 12.17 -8.59
CA LYS A 1135 -0.24 10.89 -7.84
C LYS A 1135 -1.69 10.68 -7.37
N ASP A 1136 -2.32 9.57 -7.74
CA ASP A 1136 -3.66 9.18 -7.23
C ASP A 1136 -3.53 8.10 -6.14
N ASP A 1137 -4.44 8.13 -5.17
CA ASP A 1137 -4.73 7.01 -4.26
C ASP A 1137 -5.92 6.22 -4.83
N ASP A 1138 -5.72 4.93 -5.16
CA ASP A 1138 -6.81 4.02 -5.56
C ASP A 1138 -7.48 3.36 -4.35
N SER A 1139 -8.79 3.11 -4.43
CA SER A 1139 -9.51 2.23 -3.50
C SER A 1139 -10.66 1.51 -4.21
N GLU A 1140 -10.51 0.19 -4.43
CA GLU A 1140 -11.49 -0.64 -5.13
C GLU A 1140 -12.70 -1.05 -4.27
N ASP A 1141 -13.85 -1.23 -4.92
CA ASP A 1141 -15.00 -1.98 -4.40
C ASP A 1141 -14.84 -3.50 -4.63
N ARG A 1142 -15.65 -4.31 -3.94
CA ARG A 1142 -16.23 -5.52 -4.55
C ARG A 1142 -17.73 -5.64 -4.33
N SER A 1143 -18.34 -6.30 -5.30
CA SER A 1143 -19.78 -6.34 -5.57
C SER A 1143 -20.54 -7.42 -4.79
N TYR A 1144 -21.87 -7.31 -4.83
CA TYR A 1144 -22.82 -8.26 -4.26
C TYR A 1144 -22.99 -9.51 -5.13
N GLU A 1145 -23.34 -10.62 -4.48
CA GLU A 1145 -24.27 -11.61 -5.02
C GLU A 1145 -25.43 -11.82 -4.03
N THR A 1146 -26.57 -12.31 -4.52
CA THR A 1146 -27.81 -12.51 -3.74
C THR A 1146 -28.46 -13.85 -4.11
N PRO A 1147 -28.72 -14.75 -3.15
CA PRO A 1147 -29.63 -15.87 -3.32
C PRO A 1147 -31.07 -15.49 -2.94
N SER A 1148 -32.00 -16.42 -3.16
CA SER A 1148 -33.37 -16.43 -2.59
C SER A 1148 -33.41 -17.12 -1.23
#